data_AF-A0A1V8SLF2-F1
#
_entry.id   AF-A0A1V8SLF2-F1
#
_cell.length_a   1.000
_cell.length_b   1.000
_cell.length_c   1.000
_cell.angle_alpha   90.00
_cell.angle_beta   90.00
_cell.angle_gamma   90.00
#
_symmetry.space_group_name_H-M   'P 1'
#
loop_
_entity.id
_entity.type
_entity.pdbx_description
1 polymer ?
#
loop_
_entity_poly.entity_id
_entity_poly.type
_entity_poly.pdbx_seq_one_letter_code
_entity_poly.pdbx_strand_id
1 'polypeptide(L)'
;MATNGTANGAASSTANGSTSNGTSDTSPLHILIAGAGIGGLTAALALRQEGHKVTLFERSQLARETGAAIHLAPNSNGILRRLGIFAEKFGSNTCDFITEYDKDSNLVRKIPVGRMAGMWANPWLLAHRVQLHERLKKAATGAEGKGTPSVLNVGVKVVDFDVENATLTLDGGEVVKGDVLLGADGVHSVARGKINTEIKPFPCEQNAFRFLLPKETALAVPGFEKFLKDEGELAFWYGLKRRVVFYPTSNNTLLNFVCMHPAAESNASAAGADWDQGASVETLVKCYDGFDPVLVDLLKKADPKTLKVWPLLDMDELPIWHKGRLALLGDAAHPFLPHQGQGAGVAMEDGAAIACVLPLGTPREEIPERLALYDKIRHFRATEIQRVSRVLGMDKKDHGVDHQAFTAYNFGHDEFDNARQKFREYQWAKNPQVYQRMPTAFGPMPGPRQDHLGRPRNGKESLFVTTSIKFKTTRTALQTLFPPGREGYSFLSPASVATASFSHTTLNGMDWLGGKGYDHLGLYIHGVKYTKPDGKVVTGTYMPVLFENLADPIITGRDELGMPKIYSAINAERSGDSVIIRAGWQGTQWGSFSISGLSPSESQEGGAVSGESDAGLIVHRYIPSVGRESKGKAESDYAVFTPTGEEDVKADISSVKTSQTAEIKLDAGDWKSLPTLHHIIERLADLPVLAVIGAKVVEGKGVPDVSHARPV
;
A
#
# COMPACT_ATOMS: atom_id res chain seq x y z
N MET A 1 11.20 -44.95 21.09
CA MET A 1 10.98 -43.58 21.60
C MET A 1 11.57 -42.60 20.60
N ALA A 2 10.74 -42.00 19.75
CA ALA A 2 11.08 -40.83 18.94
C ALA A 2 9.74 -40.24 18.46
N THR A 3 9.55 -38.96 18.73
CA THR A 3 8.29 -38.21 18.67
C THR A 3 8.13 -37.43 17.36
N ASN A 4 6.86 -37.31 16.96
CA ASN A 4 6.32 -36.53 15.85
C ASN A 4 6.71 -35.05 15.87
N GLY A 5 7.03 -34.49 14.70
CA GLY A 5 7.08 -33.05 14.44
C GLY A 5 5.87 -32.60 13.63
N THR A 6 4.98 -31.83 14.24
CA THR A 6 3.93 -31.06 13.57
C THR A 6 4.20 -29.58 13.83
N ALA A 7 4.30 -28.78 12.77
CA ALA A 7 4.47 -27.33 12.86
C ALA A 7 3.15 -26.65 12.46
N ASN A 8 2.42 -26.14 13.44
CA ASN A 8 1.32 -25.20 13.27
C ASN A 8 1.82 -23.81 13.67
N GLY A 9 1.98 -22.91 12.70
CA GLY A 9 2.27 -21.50 12.93
C GLY A 9 0.99 -20.67 12.81
N ALA A 10 0.27 -20.50 13.93
CA ALA A 10 -0.77 -19.49 14.06
C ALA A 10 -0.10 -18.16 14.44
N ALA A 11 -0.07 -17.20 13.52
CA ALA A 11 0.40 -15.85 13.82
C ALA A 11 -0.68 -15.08 14.60
N SER A 12 -0.46 -14.90 15.89
CA SER A 12 -1.23 -13.97 16.73
C SER A 12 -0.80 -12.54 16.42
N SER A 13 -1.70 -11.73 15.87
CA SER A 13 -1.53 -10.29 15.77
C SER A 13 -1.79 -9.64 17.13
N THR A 14 -0.73 -9.41 17.91
CA THR A 14 -0.77 -8.56 19.10
C THR A 14 -0.52 -7.11 18.68
N ALA A 15 -1.61 -6.35 18.57
CA ALA A 15 -1.55 -4.90 18.55
C ALA A 15 -1.21 -4.40 19.97
N ASN A 16 -0.18 -3.59 20.11
CA ASN A 16 0.15 -2.88 21.35
C ASN A 16 0.50 -1.42 21.04
N GLY A 17 -0.08 -0.50 21.81
CA GLY A 17 0.37 0.89 21.95
C GLY A 17 -0.68 1.96 21.65
N SER A 18 -1.65 2.15 22.55
CA SER A 18 -2.60 3.27 22.54
C SER A 18 -2.29 4.20 23.70
N THR A 19 -1.95 5.46 23.40
CA THR A 19 -2.23 6.63 24.27
C THR A 19 -2.54 7.87 23.41
N SER A 20 -3.85 8.13 23.29
CA SER A 20 -4.62 9.35 22.99
C SER A 20 -3.94 10.67 22.55
N ASN A 21 -4.32 11.19 21.37
CA ASN A 21 -5.41 12.19 21.25
C ASN A 21 -5.74 12.50 19.78
N GLY A 22 -7.00 12.32 19.44
CA GLY A 22 -7.53 12.33 18.08
C GLY A 22 -8.32 11.04 17.86
N THR A 23 -9.57 11.01 18.33
CA THR A 23 -10.53 9.94 18.03
C THR A 23 -10.68 9.84 16.51
N SER A 24 -9.86 9.04 15.84
CA SER A 24 -10.23 8.52 14.53
C SER A 24 -11.49 7.72 14.78
N ASP A 25 -12.62 8.23 14.31
CA ASP A 25 -13.88 7.52 14.38
C ASP A 25 -13.69 6.18 13.65
N THR A 26 -13.42 5.10 14.39
CA THR A 26 -13.25 3.74 13.85
C THR A 26 -14.59 3.14 13.44
N SER A 27 -15.57 3.99 13.16
CA SER A 27 -16.91 3.60 12.81
C SER A 27 -16.94 2.88 11.47
N PRO A 28 -17.67 1.75 11.39
CA PRO A 28 -17.91 1.11 10.11
C PRO A 28 -18.80 1.98 9.23
N LEU A 29 -18.49 2.01 7.93
CA LEU A 29 -19.40 2.51 6.91
C LEU A 29 -20.56 1.53 6.69
N HIS A 30 -21.72 2.05 6.32
CA HIS A 30 -22.82 1.25 5.78
C HIS A 30 -22.80 1.31 4.25
N ILE A 31 -22.53 0.16 3.62
CA ILE A 31 -22.33 0.05 2.17
C ILE A 31 -23.50 -0.70 1.55
N LEU A 32 -24.16 -0.08 0.57
CA LEU A 32 -25.28 -0.66 -0.17
C LEU A 32 -24.81 -1.14 -1.54
N ILE A 33 -25.08 -2.39 -1.88
CA ILE A 33 -24.67 -3.00 -3.14
C ILE A 33 -25.92 -3.43 -3.92
N ALA A 34 -26.09 -2.91 -5.13
CA ALA A 34 -27.11 -3.38 -6.05
C ALA A 34 -26.54 -4.50 -6.92
N GLY A 35 -27.05 -5.72 -6.76
CA GLY A 35 -26.65 -6.92 -7.49
C GLY A 35 -25.82 -7.89 -6.64
N ALA A 36 -26.26 -9.15 -6.57
CA ALA A 36 -25.55 -10.23 -5.87
C ALA A 36 -24.87 -11.19 -6.85
N GLY A 37 -24.29 -10.67 -7.94
CA GLY A 37 -23.41 -11.44 -8.84
C GLY A 37 -22.03 -11.71 -8.22
N ILE A 38 -21.13 -12.31 -9.00
CA ILE A 38 -19.76 -12.64 -8.53
C ILE A 38 -19.01 -11.40 -8.04
N GLY A 39 -19.08 -10.28 -8.77
CA GLY A 39 -18.43 -9.02 -8.36
C GLY A 39 -19.04 -8.45 -7.07
N GLY A 40 -20.37 -8.35 -7.00
CA GLY A 40 -21.08 -7.82 -5.82
C GLY A 40 -20.86 -8.65 -4.55
N LEU A 41 -20.93 -9.98 -4.65
CA LEU A 41 -20.65 -10.88 -3.52
C LEU A 41 -19.18 -10.84 -3.10
N THR A 42 -18.25 -10.73 -4.05
CA THR A 42 -16.82 -10.56 -3.75
C THR A 42 -16.56 -9.24 -3.03
N ALA A 43 -17.14 -8.14 -3.50
CA ALA A 43 -17.06 -6.84 -2.83
C ALA A 43 -17.66 -6.90 -1.42
N ALA A 44 -18.83 -7.52 -1.25
CA ALA A 44 -19.45 -7.68 0.06
C ALA A 44 -18.57 -8.49 1.03
N LEU A 45 -18.01 -9.61 0.56
CA LEU A 45 -17.09 -10.42 1.35
C LEU A 45 -15.83 -9.63 1.75
N ALA A 46 -15.22 -8.91 0.81
CA ALA A 46 -14.02 -8.12 1.09
C ALA A 46 -14.31 -6.98 2.08
N LEU A 47 -15.38 -6.21 1.85
CA LEU A 47 -15.75 -5.06 2.68
C LEU A 47 -16.20 -5.46 4.09
N ARG A 48 -16.90 -6.60 4.25
CA ARG A 48 -17.18 -7.09 5.61
C ARG A 48 -15.92 -7.51 6.34
N GLN A 49 -14.92 -8.06 5.65
CA GLN A 49 -13.64 -8.45 6.27
C GLN A 49 -12.82 -7.22 6.72
N GLU A 50 -13.00 -6.07 6.05
CA GLU A 50 -12.50 -4.76 6.49
C GLU A 50 -13.35 -4.16 7.65
N GLY A 51 -14.41 -4.85 8.10
CA GLY A 51 -15.20 -4.47 9.28
C GLY A 51 -16.43 -3.62 8.99
N HIS A 52 -16.81 -3.41 7.73
CA HIS A 52 -17.97 -2.61 7.36
C HIS A 52 -19.30 -3.35 7.47
N LYS A 53 -20.40 -2.58 7.52
CA LYS A 53 -21.76 -3.09 7.43
C LYS A 53 -22.17 -3.10 5.96
N VAL A 54 -22.52 -4.27 5.43
CA VAL A 54 -22.84 -4.41 4.00
C VAL A 54 -24.27 -4.92 3.81
N THR A 55 -25.01 -4.30 2.90
CA THR A 55 -26.36 -4.74 2.49
C THR A 55 -26.41 -4.88 0.98
N LEU A 56 -26.77 -6.07 0.49
CA LEU A 56 -26.95 -6.36 -0.93
C LEU A 56 -28.44 -6.44 -1.29
N PHE A 57 -28.77 -6.02 -2.50
CA PHE A 57 -30.11 -6.08 -3.08
C PHE A 57 -30.06 -6.83 -4.41
N GLU A 58 -30.82 -7.91 -4.53
CA GLU A 58 -30.85 -8.78 -5.69
C GLU A 58 -32.28 -9.01 -6.17
N ARG A 59 -32.52 -8.79 -7.47
CA ARG A 59 -33.86 -8.90 -8.07
C ARG A 59 -34.36 -10.33 -8.15
N SER A 60 -33.46 -11.30 -8.30
CA SER A 60 -33.83 -12.71 -8.37
C SER A 60 -34.03 -13.32 -6.99
N GLN A 61 -34.78 -14.42 -6.92
CA GLN A 61 -34.93 -15.20 -5.68
C GLN A 61 -33.68 -16.04 -5.35
N LEU A 62 -32.69 -16.08 -6.24
CA LEU A 62 -31.52 -16.98 -6.16
C LEU A 62 -31.88 -18.47 -5.92
N ALA A 63 -33.13 -18.86 -6.20
CA ALA A 63 -33.66 -20.19 -5.87
C ALA A 63 -33.18 -21.30 -6.82
N ARG A 64 -32.78 -20.93 -8.05
CA ARG A 64 -32.25 -21.81 -9.08
C ARG A 64 -31.28 -21.01 -9.96
N GLU A 65 -30.03 -20.87 -9.54
CA GLU A 65 -29.01 -20.48 -10.52
C GLU A 65 -28.83 -21.62 -11.52
N THR A 66 -29.29 -21.44 -12.75
CA THR A 66 -28.84 -22.23 -13.89
C THR A 66 -27.57 -21.60 -14.42
N GLY A 67 -26.44 -22.29 -14.31
CA GLY A 67 -25.14 -21.69 -14.59
C GLY A 67 -24.25 -22.54 -15.45
N ALA A 68 -23.57 -21.88 -16.38
CA ALA A 68 -22.42 -22.41 -17.10
C ALA A 68 -21.22 -22.61 -16.15
N ALA A 69 -20.13 -23.17 -16.65
CA ALA A 69 -18.87 -23.12 -15.92
C ALA A 69 -18.17 -21.76 -16.11
N ILE A 70 -17.09 -21.57 -15.36
CA ILE A 70 -16.22 -20.40 -15.41
C ILE A 70 -14.78 -20.85 -15.20
N HIS A 71 -13.83 -20.27 -15.90
CA HIS A 71 -12.43 -20.48 -15.55
C HIS A 71 -11.97 -19.41 -14.54
N LEU A 72 -11.13 -19.81 -13.61
CA LEU A 72 -10.51 -18.97 -12.60
C LEU A 72 -9.03 -18.88 -12.91
N ALA A 73 -8.66 -17.90 -13.71
CA ALA A 73 -7.26 -17.60 -14.00
C ALA A 73 -6.50 -17.22 -12.71
N PRO A 74 -5.15 -17.32 -12.70
CA PRO A 74 -4.34 -17.12 -11.49
C PRO A 74 -4.59 -15.82 -10.71
N ASN A 75 -4.78 -14.69 -11.40
CA ASN A 75 -5.12 -13.39 -10.78
C ASN A 75 -6.44 -13.47 -10.01
N SER A 76 -7.47 -14.05 -10.63
CA SER A 76 -8.81 -14.17 -10.05
C SER A 76 -8.89 -15.20 -8.91
N ASN A 77 -8.17 -16.32 -9.04
CA ASN A 77 -8.08 -17.34 -7.98
C ASN A 77 -7.28 -16.82 -6.78
N GLY A 78 -6.26 -15.99 -7.01
CA GLY A 78 -5.52 -15.32 -5.93
C GLY A 78 -6.41 -14.49 -5.01
N ILE A 79 -7.36 -13.75 -5.59
CA ILE A 79 -8.35 -12.96 -4.83
C ILE A 79 -9.23 -13.87 -3.97
N LEU A 80 -9.79 -14.94 -4.55
CA LEU A 80 -10.62 -15.89 -3.80
C LEU A 80 -9.86 -16.48 -2.61
N ARG A 81 -8.60 -16.89 -2.82
CA ARG A 81 -7.77 -17.49 -1.76
C ARG A 81 -7.47 -16.50 -0.65
N ARG A 82 -7.19 -15.22 -0.98
CA ARG A 82 -7.01 -14.15 0.03
C ARG A 82 -8.28 -13.88 0.82
N LEU A 83 -9.45 -14.07 0.21
CA LEU A 83 -10.74 -14.00 0.87
C LEU A 83 -11.14 -15.30 1.61
N GLY A 84 -10.29 -16.32 1.60
CA GLY A 84 -10.50 -17.60 2.29
C GLY A 84 -11.31 -18.63 1.51
N ILE A 85 -11.56 -18.41 0.21
CA ILE A 85 -12.26 -19.33 -0.68
C ILE A 85 -11.25 -20.12 -1.52
N PHE A 86 -11.34 -21.44 -1.44
CA PHE A 86 -10.45 -22.37 -2.12
C PHE A 86 -11.26 -23.21 -3.09
N ALA A 87 -11.25 -22.85 -4.38
CA ALA A 87 -12.16 -23.39 -5.37
C ALA A 87 -11.96 -24.88 -5.66
N GLU A 88 -10.75 -25.38 -5.44
CA GLU A 88 -10.40 -26.80 -5.49
C GLU A 88 -11.18 -27.64 -4.45
N LYS A 89 -11.62 -27.03 -3.33
CA LYS A 89 -12.32 -27.75 -2.25
C LYS A 89 -13.80 -28.01 -2.53
N PHE A 90 -14.33 -27.51 -3.65
CA PHE A 90 -15.74 -27.69 -4.00
C PHE A 90 -15.95 -28.06 -5.47
N GLY A 91 -14.94 -28.67 -6.09
CA GLY A 91 -15.10 -29.33 -7.39
C GLY A 91 -14.47 -28.61 -8.58
N SER A 92 -13.67 -27.56 -8.38
CA SER A 92 -12.92 -26.96 -9.48
C SER A 92 -11.72 -27.83 -9.86
N ASN A 93 -11.48 -28.00 -11.15
CA ASN A 93 -10.34 -28.77 -11.66
C ASN A 93 -9.15 -27.85 -11.92
N THR A 94 -7.92 -28.38 -11.89
CA THR A 94 -6.76 -27.67 -12.45
C THR A 94 -6.90 -27.49 -13.95
N CYS A 95 -6.46 -26.35 -14.48
CA CYS A 95 -6.28 -26.17 -15.91
C CYS A 95 -4.83 -26.56 -16.23
N ASP A 96 -4.64 -27.72 -16.86
CA ASP A 96 -3.31 -28.27 -17.16
C ASP A 96 -2.91 -28.06 -18.62
N PHE A 97 -3.89 -27.96 -19.51
CA PHE A 97 -3.67 -27.74 -20.93
C PHE A 97 -4.62 -26.69 -21.51
N ILE A 98 -4.10 -25.87 -22.42
CA ILE A 98 -4.90 -25.10 -23.36
C ILE A 98 -4.69 -25.70 -24.75
N THR A 99 -5.77 -26.15 -25.37
CA THR A 99 -5.72 -26.86 -26.65
C THR A 99 -6.60 -26.19 -27.69
N GLU A 100 -6.09 -26.06 -28.90
CA GLU A 100 -6.80 -25.48 -30.03
C GLU A 100 -6.87 -26.48 -31.17
N TYR A 101 -8.08 -26.64 -31.69
CA TYR A 101 -8.41 -27.45 -32.86
C TYR A 101 -8.97 -26.56 -33.97
N ASP A 102 -8.80 -26.98 -35.22
CA ASP A 102 -9.58 -26.44 -36.33
C ASP A 102 -10.99 -27.05 -36.37
N LYS A 103 -11.82 -26.63 -37.33
CA LYS A 103 -13.20 -27.11 -37.46
C LYS A 103 -13.30 -28.62 -37.74
N ASP A 104 -12.25 -29.22 -38.30
CA ASP A 104 -12.17 -30.63 -38.68
C ASP A 104 -11.51 -31.46 -37.56
N SER A 105 -11.39 -30.88 -36.36
CA SER A 105 -10.78 -31.48 -35.17
C SER A 105 -9.29 -31.83 -35.31
N ASN A 106 -8.57 -31.22 -36.27
CA ASN A 106 -7.11 -31.35 -36.32
C ASN A 106 -6.49 -30.46 -35.24
N LEU A 107 -5.46 -30.99 -34.56
CA LEU A 107 -4.73 -30.25 -33.54
C LEU A 107 -3.95 -29.10 -34.17
N VAL A 108 -4.28 -27.87 -33.76
CA VAL A 108 -3.54 -26.65 -34.16
C VAL A 108 -2.43 -26.38 -33.16
N ARG A 109 -2.75 -26.40 -31.85
CA ARG A 109 -1.79 -26.09 -30.78
C ARG A 109 -2.22 -26.73 -29.46
N LYS A 110 -1.25 -27.16 -28.65
CA LYS A 110 -1.47 -27.61 -27.26
C LYS A 110 -0.40 -27.03 -26.34
N ILE A 111 -0.83 -26.28 -25.33
CA ILE A 111 0.06 -25.58 -24.39
C ILE A 111 -0.08 -26.22 -23.01
N PRO A 112 0.99 -26.79 -22.43
CA PRO A 112 0.96 -27.40 -21.11
C PRO A 112 1.07 -26.35 -19.99
N VAL A 113 0.00 -25.58 -19.77
CA VAL A 113 -0.04 -24.51 -18.75
C VAL A 113 0.17 -25.03 -17.32
N GLY A 114 -0.17 -26.29 -17.02
CA GLY A 114 0.13 -26.92 -15.74
C GLY A 114 1.63 -27.06 -15.45
N ARG A 115 2.47 -27.22 -16.49
CA ARG A 115 3.95 -27.21 -16.33
C ARG A 115 4.50 -25.81 -16.07
N MET A 116 3.71 -24.79 -16.35
CA MET A 116 3.99 -23.39 -16.03
C MET A 116 3.43 -22.99 -14.66
N ALA A 117 2.87 -23.93 -13.87
CA ALA A 117 2.23 -23.64 -12.59
C ALA A 117 3.14 -22.95 -11.57
N GLY A 118 4.47 -23.11 -11.67
CA GLY A 118 5.44 -22.39 -10.84
C GLY A 118 5.67 -20.93 -11.23
N MET A 119 5.16 -20.48 -12.38
CA MET A 119 5.27 -19.10 -12.85
C MET A 119 4.27 -18.16 -12.16
N TRP A 120 3.12 -18.68 -11.73
CA TRP A 120 2.08 -17.92 -11.04
C TRP A 120 1.95 -18.36 -9.58
N ALA A 121 1.67 -17.42 -8.69
CA ALA A 121 1.48 -17.71 -7.27
C ALA A 121 0.25 -18.60 -6.98
N ASN A 122 -0.72 -18.64 -7.90
CA ASN A 122 -1.99 -19.35 -7.72
C ASN A 122 -2.29 -20.21 -8.95
N PRO A 123 -2.88 -21.41 -8.77
CA PRO A 123 -3.20 -22.29 -9.89
C PRO A 123 -4.36 -21.70 -10.71
N TRP A 124 -4.35 -21.99 -12.01
CA TRP A 124 -5.51 -21.76 -12.88
C TRP A 124 -6.51 -22.90 -12.68
N LEU A 125 -7.76 -22.57 -12.36
CA LEU A 125 -8.82 -23.55 -12.12
C LEU A 125 -9.98 -23.45 -13.12
N LEU A 126 -10.74 -24.53 -13.26
CA LEU A 126 -11.93 -24.65 -14.10
C LEU A 126 -13.12 -25.00 -13.17
N ALA A 127 -13.97 -24.03 -12.90
CA ALA A 127 -14.95 -24.06 -11.82
C ALA A 127 -16.39 -24.03 -12.31
N HIS A 128 -17.30 -24.60 -11.52
CA HIS A 128 -18.73 -24.51 -11.81
C HIS A 128 -19.24 -23.18 -11.26
N ARG A 129 -19.81 -22.31 -12.11
CA ARG A 129 -20.18 -20.93 -11.71
C ARG A 129 -21.14 -20.92 -10.52
N VAL A 130 -22.15 -21.79 -10.53
CA VAL A 130 -23.14 -21.90 -9.44
C VAL A 130 -22.49 -22.27 -8.11
N GLN A 131 -21.56 -23.23 -8.12
CA GLN A 131 -20.86 -23.64 -6.90
C GLN A 131 -19.98 -22.50 -6.36
N LEU A 132 -19.30 -21.77 -7.24
CA LEU A 132 -18.53 -20.59 -6.86
C LEU A 132 -19.42 -19.49 -6.27
N HIS A 133 -20.55 -19.19 -6.93
CA HIS A 133 -21.52 -18.20 -6.46
C HIS A 133 -22.07 -18.55 -5.08
N GLU A 134 -22.53 -19.78 -4.90
CA GLU A 134 -23.04 -20.26 -3.60
C GLU A 134 -22.00 -20.16 -2.49
N ARG A 135 -20.72 -20.44 -2.81
CA ARG A 135 -19.61 -20.31 -1.86
C ARG A 135 -19.32 -18.87 -1.50
N LEU A 136 -19.30 -17.96 -2.47
CA LEU A 136 -19.19 -16.52 -2.25
C LEU A 136 -20.35 -15.99 -1.42
N LYS A 137 -21.59 -16.36 -1.76
CA LYS A 137 -22.80 -15.99 -1.03
C LYS A 137 -22.71 -16.45 0.42
N LYS A 138 -22.44 -17.74 0.65
CA LYS A 138 -22.29 -18.29 2.00
C LYS A 138 -21.17 -17.59 2.79
N ALA A 139 -20.04 -17.29 2.17
CA ALA A 139 -18.94 -16.58 2.84
C ALA A 139 -19.30 -15.11 3.16
N ALA A 140 -20.02 -14.42 2.28
CA ALA A 140 -20.43 -13.03 2.47
C ALA A 140 -21.52 -12.88 3.54
N THR A 141 -22.49 -13.80 3.59
CA THR A 141 -23.67 -13.71 4.47
C THR A 141 -23.62 -14.63 5.69
N GLY A 142 -22.64 -15.52 5.77
CA GLY A 142 -22.50 -16.48 6.86
C GLY A 142 -21.96 -15.85 8.14
N ALA A 143 -22.36 -16.41 9.29
CA ALA A 143 -21.86 -16.01 10.61
C ALA A 143 -20.36 -16.25 10.77
N GLU A 144 -19.80 -17.23 10.06
CA GLU A 144 -18.38 -17.54 10.04
C GLU A 144 -17.59 -16.50 9.23
N GLY A 145 -16.31 -16.29 9.59
CA GLY A 145 -15.41 -15.36 8.91
C GLY A 145 -15.19 -14.05 9.69
N LYS A 146 -14.39 -13.14 9.11
CA LYS A 146 -14.08 -11.83 9.72
C LYS A 146 -15.20 -10.82 9.46
N GLY A 147 -15.50 -10.01 10.47
CA GLY A 147 -16.49 -8.92 10.43
C GLY A 147 -17.95 -9.36 10.42
N THR A 148 -18.87 -8.40 10.42
CA THR A 148 -20.32 -8.65 10.49
C THR A 148 -20.84 -9.29 9.20
N PRO A 149 -21.71 -10.33 9.26
CA PRO A 149 -22.32 -10.91 8.07
C PRO A 149 -23.06 -9.87 7.23
N SER A 150 -22.89 -9.95 5.91
CA SER A 150 -23.63 -9.08 4.98
C SER A 150 -25.10 -9.45 4.97
N VAL A 151 -25.97 -8.46 4.91
CA VAL A 151 -27.42 -8.66 4.74
C VAL A 151 -27.71 -8.79 3.25
N LEU A 152 -28.39 -9.85 2.82
CA LEU A 152 -28.76 -10.07 1.42
C LEU A 152 -30.29 -10.07 1.29
N ASN A 153 -30.82 -9.05 0.61
CA ASN A 153 -32.24 -8.94 0.28
C ASN A 153 -32.45 -9.47 -1.15
N VAL A 154 -33.27 -10.51 -1.30
CA VAL A 154 -33.58 -11.15 -2.58
C VAL A 154 -35.00 -10.82 -3.03
N GLY A 155 -35.29 -10.96 -4.33
CA GLY A 155 -36.60 -10.65 -4.90
C GLY A 155 -36.93 -9.15 -4.91
N VAL A 156 -35.94 -8.28 -4.72
CA VAL A 156 -36.11 -6.82 -4.66
C VAL A 156 -35.28 -6.16 -5.75
N LYS A 157 -35.89 -5.28 -6.54
CA LYS A 157 -35.19 -4.60 -7.63
C LYS A 157 -34.84 -3.18 -7.22
N VAL A 158 -33.57 -2.81 -7.34
CA VAL A 158 -33.17 -1.40 -7.26
C VAL A 158 -33.56 -0.69 -8.55
N VAL A 159 -34.31 0.40 -8.43
CA VAL A 159 -34.84 1.16 -9.57
C VAL A 159 -34.27 2.56 -9.68
N ASP A 160 -33.66 3.09 -8.61
CA ASP A 160 -33.04 4.41 -8.63
C ASP A 160 -31.92 4.57 -7.59
N PHE A 161 -31.04 5.57 -7.78
CA PHE A 161 -30.01 5.97 -6.83
C PHE A 161 -29.94 7.50 -6.71
N ASP A 162 -29.71 7.97 -5.49
CA ASP A 162 -29.24 9.32 -5.18
C ASP A 162 -27.77 9.24 -4.77
N VAL A 163 -26.91 9.71 -5.67
CA VAL A 163 -25.46 9.61 -5.53
C VAL A 163 -24.88 10.60 -4.52
N GLU A 164 -25.59 11.67 -4.18
CA GLU A 164 -25.13 12.69 -3.24
C GLU A 164 -25.50 12.30 -1.80
N ASN A 165 -26.72 11.81 -1.60
CA ASN A 165 -27.24 11.42 -0.29
C ASN A 165 -26.96 9.95 0.10
N ALA A 166 -26.32 9.19 -0.80
CA ALA A 166 -26.06 7.75 -0.67
C ALA A 166 -27.33 6.93 -0.34
N THR A 167 -28.36 7.11 -1.16
CA THR A 167 -29.60 6.32 -1.05
C THR A 167 -29.90 5.56 -2.33
N LEU A 168 -30.57 4.41 -2.21
CA LEU A 168 -31.16 3.69 -3.32
C LEU A 168 -32.66 3.47 -3.11
N THR A 169 -33.41 3.39 -4.21
CA THR A 169 -34.86 3.17 -4.19
C THR A 169 -35.18 1.78 -4.73
N LEU A 170 -35.99 1.02 -3.99
CA LEU A 170 -36.50 -0.29 -4.39
C LEU A 170 -37.77 -0.14 -5.24
N ASP A 171 -38.10 -1.16 -6.02
CA ASP A 171 -39.30 -1.22 -6.85
C ASP A 171 -40.62 -1.11 -6.07
N GLY A 172 -40.61 -1.44 -4.78
CA GLY A 172 -41.72 -1.17 -3.85
C GLY A 172 -41.83 0.28 -3.35
N GLY A 173 -40.91 1.17 -3.74
CA GLY A 173 -40.86 2.58 -3.33
C GLY A 173 -40.09 2.85 -2.03
N GLU A 174 -39.62 1.81 -1.33
CA GLU A 174 -38.75 1.95 -0.16
C GLU A 174 -37.41 2.59 -0.53
N VAL A 175 -36.96 3.56 0.26
CA VAL A 175 -35.67 4.24 0.10
C VAL A 175 -34.75 3.80 1.22
N VAL A 176 -33.61 3.19 0.86
CA VAL A 176 -32.60 2.73 1.81
C VAL A 176 -31.41 3.67 1.77
N LYS A 177 -30.95 4.09 2.95
CA LYS A 177 -29.80 4.99 3.13
C LYS A 177 -28.56 4.23 3.62
N GLY A 178 -27.41 4.59 3.08
CA GLY A 178 -26.10 4.17 3.55
C GLY A 178 -25.09 5.32 3.50
N ASP A 179 -23.80 4.98 3.46
CA ASP A 179 -22.67 5.90 3.31
C ASP A 179 -22.04 5.81 1.91
N VAL A 180 -22.07 4.61 1.30
CA VAL A 180 -21.49 4.27 -0.01
C VAL A 180 -22.48 3.43 -0.82
N LEU A 181 -22.59 3.70 -2.11
CA LEU A 181 -23.39 2.95 -3.07
C LEU A 181 -22.47 2.23 -4.06
N LEU A 182 -22.70 0.94 -4.29
CA LEU A 182 -21.97 0.14 -5.28
C LEU A 182 -22.95 -0.45 -6.31
N GLY A 183 -22.77 -0.07 -7.57
CA GLY A 183 -23.51 -0.61 -8.71
C GLY A 183 -22.84 -1.86 -9.26
N ALA A 184 -23.34 -3.03 -8.87
CA ALA A 184 -22.91 -4.35 -9.38
C ALA A 184 -24.08 -5.07 -10.08
N ASP A 185 -24.97 -4.29 -10.69
CA ASP A 185 -26.28 -4.68 -11.24
C ASP A 185 -26.21 -5.13 -12.72
N GLY A 186 -25.00 -5.38 -13.20
CA GLY A 186 -24.71 -6.08 -14.46
C GLY A 186 -24.87 -5.22 -15.71
N VAL A 187 -24.89 -5.87 -16.88
CA VAL A 187 -24.88 -5.19 -18.18
C VAL A 187 -26.06 -4.23 -18.36
N HIS A 188 -27.23 -4.49 -17.77
CA HIS A 188 -28.41 -3.60 -17.81
C HIS A 188 -28.49 -2.63 -16.62
N SER A 189 -27.34 -2.21 -16.10
CA SER A 189 -27.21 -1.37 -14.91
C SER A 189 -28.08 -0.12 -14.92
N VAL A 190 -28.85 0.04 -13.85
CA VAL A 190 -29.54 1.28 -13.48
C VAL A 190 -28.52 2.26 -12.87
N ALA A 191 -27.56 1.76 -12.09
CA ALA A 191 -26.51 2.57 -11.47
C ALA A 191 -25.68 3.33 -12.51
N ARG A 192 -25.33 2.69 -13.63
CA ARG A 192 -24.56 3.32 -14.72
C ARG A 192 -25.27 4.55 -15.27
N GLY A 193 -26.60 4.51 -15.39
CA GLY A 193 -27.41 5.64 -15.85
C GLY A 193 -27.30 6.90 -14.97
N LYS A 194 -26.80 6.79 -13.73
CA LYS A 194 -26.57 7.92 -12.84
C LYS A 194 -25.23 8.63 -13.09
N ILE A 195 -24.29 7.92 -13.72
CA ILE A 195 -22.98 8.42 -14.12
C ILE A 195 -23.04 8.91 -15.56
N ASN A 196 -23.51 8.08 -16.49
CA ASN A 196 -23.62 8.41 -17.90
C ASN A 196 -24.90 7.78 -18.49
N THR A 197 -25.74 8.61 -19.13
CA THR A 197 -27.02 8.17 -19.74
C THR A 197 -26.92 7.84 -21.22
N GLU A 198 -25.82 8.21 -21.87
CA GLU A 198 -25.58 8.05 -23.30
C GLU A 198 -24.97 6.68 -23.64
N ILE A 199 -24.05 6.20 -22.79
CA ILE A 199 -23.36 4.93 -23.01
C ILE A 199 -24.27 3.76 -22.60
N LYS A 200 -24.66 2.96 -23.59
CA LYS A 200 -25.56 1.81 -23.44
C LYS A 200 -24.93 0.57 -24.08
N PRO A 201 -25.19 -0.63 -23.52
CA PRO A 201 -24.80 -1.86 -24.17
C PRO A 201 -25.52 -2.03 -25.50
N PHE A 202 -24.82 -2.58 -26.49
CA PHE A 202 -25.35 -2.89 -27.81
C PHE A 202 -25.09 -4.37 -28.16
N PRO A 203 -26.00 -5.00 -28.91
CA PRO A 203 -25.82 -6.39 -29.33
C PRO A 203 -24.71 -6.53 -30.37
N CYS A 204 -23.87 -7.55 -30.21
CA CYS A 204 -22.88 -7.94 -31.20
C CYS A 204 -23.50 -8.78 -32.32
N GLU A 205 -22.75 -8.96 -33.41
CA GLU A 205 -23.11 -9.88 -34.51
C GLU A 205 -23.02 -11.37 -34.13
N GLN A 206 -22.81 -11.70 -32.85
CA GLN A 206 -22.65 -13.06 -32.36
C GLN A 206 -23.53 -13.35 -31.14
N ASN A 207 -24.04 -14.57 -31.10
CA ASN A 207 -24.69 -15.17 -29.94
C ASN A 207 -23.87 -16.38 -29.46
N ALA A 208 -24.13 -16.86 -28.25
CA ALA A 208 -23.50 -18.06 -27.72
C ALA A 208 -24.52 -19.05 -27.16
N PHE A 209 -24.53 -20.29 -27.66
CA PHE A 209 -25.17 -21.38 -26.91
C PHE A 209 -24.31 -21.72 -25.70
N ARG A 210 -24.94 -21.97 -24.56
CA ARG A 210 -24.30 -22.44 -23.34
C ARG A 210 -25.08 -23.60 -22.74
N PHE A 211 -24.37 -24.65 -22.34
CA PHE A 211 -24.94 -25.82 -21.67
C PHE A 211 -23.85 -26.61 -20.94
N LEU A 212 -24.30 -27.53 -20.09
CA LEU A 212 -23.47 -28.51 -19.42
C LEU A 212 -23.86 -29.91 -19.90
N LEU A 213 -22.89 -30.81 -19.98
CA LEU A 213 -23.10 -32.20 -20.37
C LEU A 213 -22.37 -33.13 -19.39
N PRO A 214 -22.99 -34.20 -18.86
CA PRO A 214 -22.27 -35.20 -18.10
C PRO A 214 -21.13 -35.83 -18.92
N LYS A 215 -19.96 -36.00 -18.32
CA LYS A 215 -18.79 -36.58 -19.01
C LYS A 215 -19.08 -37.98 -19.53
N GLU A 216 -19.88 -38.77 -18.80
CA GLU A 216 -20.33 -40.11 -19.20
C GLU A 216 -21.15 -40.08 -20.49
N THR A 217 -21.95 -39.04 -20.70
CA THR A 217 -22.73 -38.87 -21.94
C THR A 217 -21.81 -38.58 -23.13
N ALA A 218 -20.74 -37.81 -22.92
CA ALA A 218 -19.74 -37.56 -23.95
C ALA A 218 -18.91 -38.81 -24.28
N LEU A 219 -18.54 -39.61 -23.28
CA LEU A 219 -17.84 -40.88 -23.46
C LEU A 219 -18.65 -41.92 -24.25
N ALA A 220 -19.99 -41.81 -24.25
CA ALA A 220 -20.86 -42.68 -25.03
C ALA A 220 -20.92 -42.32 -26.52
N VAL A 221 -20.30 -41.21 -26.96
CA VAL A 221 -20.19 -40.81 -28.37
C VAL A 221 -18.94 -41.44 -28.99
N PRO A 222 -19.08 -42.36 -29.97
CA PRO A 222 -17.93 -43.06 -30.56
C PRO A 222 -16.88 -42.11 -31.15
N GLY A 223 -15.62 -42.27 -30.74
CA GLY A 223 -14.49 -41.49 -31.24
C GLY A 223 -14.28 -40.16 -30.51
N PHE A 224 -15.15 -39.77 -29.58
CA PHE A 224 -14.99 -38.55 -28.79
C PHE A 224 -14.05 -38.75 -27.59
N GLU A 225 -13.84 -39.99 -27.14
CA GLU A 225 -12.96 -40.34 -26.01
C GLU A 225 -11.52 -39.81 -26.19
N LYS A 226 -11.08 -39.60 -27.44
CA LYS A 226 -9.77 -39.04 -27.76
C LYS A 226 -9.56 -37.60 -27.25
N PHE A 227 -10.64 -36.82 -27.14
CA PHE A 227 -10.61 -35.43 -26.63
C PHE A 227 -10.81 -35.34 -25.10
N LEU A 228 -10.95 -36.48 -24.43
CA LEU A 228 -11.14 -36.58 -22.97
C LEU A 228 -9.97 -37.29 -22.27
N LYS A 229 -8.89 -37.57 -23.01
CA LYS A 229 -7.72 -38.31 -22.51
C LYS A 229 -6.96 -37.56 -21.42
N ASP A 230 -6.82 -36.25 -21.60
CA ASP A 230 -6.14 -35.40 -20.63
C ASP A 230 -7.16 -34.75 -19.69
N GLU A 231 -6.91 -34.84 -18.39
CA GLU A 231 -7.70 -34.10 -17.41
C GLU A 231 -7.31 -32.62 -17.42
N GLY A 232 -8.22 -31.74 -16.99
CA GLY A 232 -7.92 -30.30 -16.88
C GLY A 232 -7.68 -29.59 -18.21
N GLU A 233 -8.20 -30.12 -19.33
CA GLU A 233 -8.02 -29.54 -20.66
C GLU A 233 -9.08 -28.46 -20.95
N LEU A 234 -8.61 -27.23 -21.21
CA LEU A 234 -9.39 -26.15 -21.78
C LEU A 234 -9.21 -26.13 -23.30
N ALA A 235 -10.20 -26.63 -24.03
CA ALA A 235 -10.14 -26.78 -25.47
C ALA A 235 -10.99 -25.74 -26.22
N PHE A 236 -10.52 -25.40 -27.43
CA PHE A 236 -11.18 -24.51 -28.37
C PHE A 236 -11.24 -25.15 -29.75
N TRP A 237 -12.41 -25.18 -30.38
CA TRP A 237 -12.53 -25.42 -31.82
C TRP A 237 -12.81 -24.11 -32.54
N TYR A 238 -12.07 -23.85 -33.62
CA TYR A 238 -12.20 -22.65 -34.43
C TYR A 238 -12.76 -22.96 -35.82
N GLY A 239 -13.81 -22.24 -36.21
CA GLY A 239 -14.33 -22.18 -37.57
C GLY A 239 -14.60 -20.73 -37.99
N LEU A 240 -14.99 -20.53 -39.25
CA LEU A 240 -15.29 -19.18 -39.75
C LEU A 240 -16.45 -18.55 -38.97
N LYS A 241 -16.16 -17.43 -38.28
CA LYS A 241 -17.10 -16.73 -37.38
C LYS A 241 -17.70 -17.60 -36.26
N ARG A 242 -17.07 -18.74 -35.93
CA ARG A 242 -17.59 -19.75 -35.00
C ARG A 242 -16.51 -20.23 -34.05
N ARG A 243 -16.90 -20.46 -32.80
CA ARG A 243 -15.99 -21.01 -31.77
C ARG A 243 -16.75 -21.92 -30.82
N VAL A 244 -16.17 -23.08 -30.51
CA VAL A 244 -16.62 -23.93 -29.40
C VAL A 244 -15.57 -23.87 -28.31
N VAL A 245 -15.95 -23.45 -27.11
CA VAL A 245 -15.13 -23.52 -25.90
C VAL A 245 -15.62 -24.70 -25.08
N PHE A 246 -14.68 -25.53 -24.63
CA PHE A 246 -14.95 -26.79 -23.98
C PHE A 246 -13.98 -27.01 -22.83
N TYR A 247 -14.49 -27.40 -21.66
CA TYR A 247 -13.63 -27.79 -20.54
C TYR A 247 -14.38 -28.53 -19.43
N PRO A 248 -13.69 -29.37 -18.64
CA PRO A 248 -14.30 -30.07 -17.52
C PRO A 248 -14.49 -29.17 -16.30
N THR A 249 -15.51 -29.46 -15.50
CA THR A 249 -15.75 -28.89 -14.18
C THR A 249 -16.30 -29.96 -13.22
N SER A 250 -16.53 -29.60 -11.96
CA SER A 250 -17.12 -30.46 -10.92
C SER A 250 -16.40 -31.81 -10.78
N ASN A 251 -15.11 -31.79 -10.42
CA ASN A 251 -14.25 -32.99 -10.31
C ASN A 251 -14.25 -33.84 -11.58
N ASN A 252 -14.08 -33.17 -12.72
CA ASN A 252 -14.13 -33.76 -14.06
C ASN A 252 -15.43 -34.52 -14.43
N THR A 253 -16.54 -34.32 -13.72
CA THR A 253 -17.81 -35.04 -14.00
C THR A 253 -18.74 -34.32 -14.98
N LEU A 254 -18.61 -33.00 -15.12
CA LEU A 254 -19.41 -32.19 -16.03
C LEU A 254 -18.52 -31.50 -17.06
N LEU A 255 -19.01 -31.38 -18.28
CA LEU A 255 -18.34 -30.71 -19.40
C LEU A 255 -19.11 -29.45 -19.76
N ASN A 256 -18.41 -28.32 -19.82
CA ASN A 256 -18.96 -27.04 -20.18
C ASN A 256 -18.79 -26.76 -21.66
N PHE A 257 -19.85 -26.21 -22.28
CA PHE A 257 -19.84 -25.77 -23.66
C PHE A 257 -20.23 -24.31 -23.78
N VAL A 258 -19.45 -23.56 -24.54
CA VAL A 258 -19.82 -22.23 -25.06
C VAL A 258 -19.63 -22.24 -26.57
N CYS A 259 -20.73 -22.21 -27.30
CA CYS A 259 -20.74 -22.31 -28.76
C CYS A 259 -21.14 -20.97 -29.38
N MET A 260 -20.14 -20.16 -29.73
CA MET A 260 -20.29 -18.84 -30.35
C MET A 260 -20.55 -18.98 -31.85
N HIS A 261 -21.56 -18.28 -32.35
CA HIS A 261 -22.06 -18.34 -33.73
C HIS A 261 -22.68 -16.99 -34.15
N PRO A 262 -22.87 -16.73 -35.45
CA PRO A 262 -23.53 -15.51 -35.92
C PRO A 262 -24.95 -15.35 -35.35
N ALA A 263 -25.29 -14.16 -34.84
CA ALA A 263 -26.55 -13.91 -34.14
C ALA A 263 -27.80 -14.17 -35.01
N ALA A 264 -27.70 -13.92 -36.32
CA ALA A 264 -28.77 -14.14 -37.29
C ALA A 264 -29.19 -15.61 -37.42
N GLU A 265 -28.41 -16.57 -36.91
CA GLU A 265 -28.68 -18.00 -37.05
C GLU A 265 -29.50 -18.58 -35.89
N SER A 266 -29.67 -17.86 -34.78
CA SER A 266 -30.40 -18.34 -33.59
C SER A 266 -31.57 -17.48 -33.11
N ASN A 267 -31.86 -16.35 -33.79
CA ASN A 267 -33.02 -15.47 -33.53
C ASN A 267 -33.31 -15.16 -32.03
N ALA A 268 -32.27 -15.06 -31.20
CA ALA A 268 -32.44 -14.69 -29.79
C ALA A 268 -32.68 -13.17 -29.67
N SER A 269 -33.83 -12.78 -29.12
CA SER A 269 -34.18 -11.38 -28.82
C SER A 269 -33.36 -10.85 -27.62
N ALA A 270 -32.84 -9.62 -27.73
CA ALA A 270 -32.22 -8.88 -26.63
C ALA A 270 -33.24 -8.19 -25.69
N ALA A 271 -34.54 -8.18 -26.05
CA ALA A 271 -35.62 -7.63 -25.24
C ALA A 271 -36.25 -8.74 -24.37
N GLY A 272 -36.34 -8.49 -23.06
CA GLY A 272 -36.57 -9.51 -22.04
C GLY A 272 -37.98 -10.13 -21.95
N ALA A 273 -38.04 -11.09 -21.00
CA ALA A 273 -39.16 -11.83 -20.42
C ALA A 273 -39.45 -13.24 -20.97
N ASP A 274 -39.24 -13.54 -22.26
CA ASP A 274 -39.40 -14.90 -22.81
C ASP A 274 -38.05 -15.53 -23.22
N TRP A 275 -37.32 -16.00 -22.22
CA TRP A 275 -35.93 -16.52 -22.32
C TRP A 275 -35.79 -17.91 -22.96
N ASP A 276 -36.85 -18.47 -23.56
CA ASP A 276 -36.91 -19.87 -24.02
C ASP A 276 -37.12 -20.04 -25.54
N GLN A 277 -37.36 -18.97 -26.31
CA GLN A 277 -37.87 -19.10 -27.69
C GLN A 277 -36.81 -19.35 -28.80
N GLY A 278 -35.53 -19.57 -28.48
CA GLY A 278 -34.47 -19.76 -29.50
C GLY A 278 -33.43 -20.86 -29.26
N ALA A 279 -33.47 -21.54 -28.11
CA ALA A 279 -32.47 -22.54 -27.73
C ALA A 279 -32.95 -23.95 -28.09
N SER A 280 -32.71 -24.38 -29.34
CA SER A 280 -33.02 -25.74 -29.79
C SER A 280 -31.74 -26.50 -30.16
N VAL A 281 -31.73 -27.81 -29.88
CA VAL A 281 -30.60 -28.68 -30.24
C VAL A 281 -30.44 -28.72 -31.76
N GLU A 282 -31.54 -28.67 -32.50
CA GLU A 282 -31.53 -28.62 -33.97
C GLU A 282 -30.84 -27.36 -34.50
N THR A 283 -31.13 -26.20 -33.88
CA THR A 283 -30.51 -24.92 -34.25
C THR A 283 -29.02 -24.92 -33.90
N LEU A 284 -28.66 -25.44 -32.72
CA LEU A 284 -27.26 -25.65 -32.33
C LEU A 284 -26.53 -26.51 -33.37
N VAL A 285 -27.05 -27.69 -33.69
CA VAL A 285 -26.43 -28.61 -34.65
C VAL A 285 -26.31 -27.98 -36.04
N LYS A 286 -27.35 -27.27 -36.50
CA LYS A 286 -27.33 -26.55 -37.77
C LYS A 286 -26.23 -25.48 -37.82
N CYS A 287 -25.98 -24.78 -36.72
CA CYS A 287 -24.90 -23.79 -36.65
C CYS A 287 -23.50 -24.42 -36.80
N TYR A 288 -23.34 -25.73 -36.58
CA TYR A 288 -22.05 -26.42 -36.60
C TYR A 288 -21.99 -27.59 -37.60
N ASP A 289 -22.87 -27.65 -38.59
CA ASP A 289 -22.96 -28.76 -39.56
C ASP A 289 -21.67 -29.04 -40.35
N GLY A 290 -20.86 -28.01 -40.59
CA GLY A 290 -19.56 -28.10 -41.28
C GLY A 290 -18.35 -28.42 -40.39
N PHE A 291 -18.58 -28.73 -39.11
CA PHE A 291 -17.53 -29.19 -38.18
C PHE A 291 -17.40 -30.72 -38.22
N ASP A 292 -16.31 -31.24 -37.65
CA ASP A 292 -16.05 -32.67 -37.48
C ASP A 292 -17.30 -33.43 -36.99
N PRO A 293 -17.73 -34.50 -37.70
CA PRO A 293 -18.97 -35.21 -37.38
C PRO A 293 -19.05 -35.71 -35.93
N VAL A 294 -17.92 -36.09 -35.35
CA VAL A 294 -17.86 -36.56 -33.95
C VAL A 294 -18.21 -35.43 -32.96
N LEU A 295 -17.72 -34.21 -33.22
CA LEU A 295 -18.09 -33.03 -32.43
C LEU A 295 -19.58 -32.70 -32.59
N VAL A 296 -20.11 -32.76 -33.82
CA VAL A 296 -21.53 -32.51 -34.09
C VAL A 296 -22.42 -33.55 -33.40
N ASP A 297 -22.03 -34.82 -33.42
CA ASP A 297 -22.76 -35.90 -32.73
C ASP A 297 -22.78 -35.71 -31.21
N LEU A 298 -21.73 -35.11 -30.65
CA LEU A 298 -21.73 -34.70 -29.25
C LEU A 298 -22.69 -33.53 -28.99
N LEU A 299 -22.72 -32.51 -29.84
CA LEU A 299 -23.64 -31.38 -29.69
C LEU A 299 -25.11 -31.81 -29.72
N LYS A 300 -25.45 -32.89 -30.47
CA LYS A 300 -26.79 -33.52 -30.45
C LYS A 300 -27.20 -34.07 -29.08
N LYS A 301 -26.24 -34.30 -28.17
CA LYS A 301 -26.49 -34.78 -26.80
C LYS A 301 -26.77 -33.67 -25.80
N ALA A 302 -26.73 -32.40 -26.21
CA ALA A 302 -27.07 -31.28 -25.34
C ALA A 302 -28.47 -31.48 -24.74
N ASP A 303 -28.59 -31.30 -23.42
CA ASP A 303 -29.89 -31.38 -22.75
C ASP A 303 -30.72 -30.12 -23.05
N PRO A 304 -31.89 -30.24 -23.70
CA PRO A 304 -32.76 -29.09 -23.97
C PRO A 304 -33.10 -28.26 -22.74
N LYS A 305 -33.09 -28.85 -21.53
CA LYS A 305 -33.37 -28.13 -20.28
C LYS A 305 -32.24 -27.20 -19.84
N THR A 306 -31.00 -27.51 -20.20
CA THR A 306 -29.81 -26.70 -19.82
C THR A 306 -29.29 -25.85 -20.96
N LEU A 307 -29.70 -26.14 -22.20
CA LEU A 307 -29.36 -25.37 -23.39
C LEU A 307 -29.99 -23.99 -23.37
N LYS A 308 -29.15 -22.95 -23.43
CA LYS A 308 -29.57 -21.55 -23.51
C LYS A 308 -28.77 -20.81 -24.57
N VAL A 309 -29.40 -19.84 -25.23
CA VAL A 309 -28.73 -18.90 -26.15
C VAL A 309 -28.58 -17.57 -25.46
N TRP A 310 -27.37 -17.02 -25.49
CA TRP A 310 -27.01 -15.76 -24.89
C TRP A 310 -26.63 -14.75 -25.98
N PRO A 311 -27.38 -13.65 -26.13
CA PRO A 311 -26.90 -12.51 -26.90
C PRO A 311 -25.61 -11.98 -26.30
N LEU A 312 -24.57 -11.81 -27.12
CA LEU A 312 -23.35 -11.15 -26.66
C LEU A 312 -23.55 -9.65 -26.77
N LEU A 313 -23.40 -8.96 -25.65
CA LEU A 313 -23.49 -7.51 -25.57
C LEU A 313 -22.09 -6.93 -25.38
N ASP A 314 -21.79 -5.87 -26.10
CA ASP A 314 -20.62 -5.02 -25.89
C ASP A 314 -21.08 -3.63 -25.49
N MET A 315 -20.16 -2.79 -25.03
CA MET A 315 -20.43 -1.43 -24.60
C MET A 315 -19.18 -0.58 -24.81
N ASP A 316 -19.39 0.65 -25.30
CA ASP A 316 -18.30 1.62 -25.38
C ASP A 316 -17.70 1.87 -23.99
N GLU A 317 -16.42 2.24 -23.98
CA GLU A 317 -15.69 2.51 -22.75
C GLU A 317 -16.35 3.65 -21.96
N LEU A 318 -16.66 3.39 -20.70
CA LEU A 318 -17.16 4.39 -19.79
C LEU A 318 -15.97 5.23 -19.28
N PRO A 319 -15.96 6.57 -19.44
CA PRO A 319 -14.78 7.38 -19.10
C PRO A 319 -14.51 7.50 -17.60
N ILE A 320 -15.53 7.34 -16.76
CA ILE A 320 -15.46 7.45 -15.29
C ILE A 320 -16.43 6.44 -14.70
N TRP A 321 -16.04 5.72 -13.65
CA TRP A 321 -16.90 4.69 -13.01
C TRP A 321 -17.51 5.11 -11.68
N HIS A 322 -17.29 6.35 -11.24
CA HIS A 322 -17.82 6.88 -10.00
C HIS A 322 -18.51 8.24 -10.18
N LYS A 323 -19.40 8.57 -9.25
CA LYS A 323 -19.99 9.91 -9.11
C LYS A 323 -20.53 10.07 -7.70
N GLY A 324 -20.19 11.16 -7.02
CA GLY A 324 -20.56 11.36 -5.62
C GLY A 324 -20.13 10.16 -4.77
N ARG A 325 -21.11 9.48 -4.16
CA ARG A 325 -20.92 8.30 -3.31
C ARG A 325 -21.22 6.97 -4.01
N LEU A 326 -21.39 6.97 -5.34
CA LEU A 326 -21.63 5.78 -6.17
C LEU A 326 -20.36 5.38 -6.94
N ALA A 327 -20.07 4.09 -6.98
CA ALA A 327 -19.10 3.48 -7.91
C ALA A 327 -19.68 2.23 -8.60
N LEU A 328 -19.27 1.96 -9.83
CA LEU A 328 -19.68 0.79 -10.62
C LEU A 328 -18.62 -0.32 -10.56
N LEU A 329 -19.06 -1.59 -10.60
CA LEU A 329 -18.21 -2.78 -10.60
C LEU A 329 -18.71 -3.81 -11.62
N GLY A 330 -17.79 -4.64 -12.13
CA GLY A 330 -18.10 -5.71 -13.07
C GLY A 330 -18.82 -5.19 -14.33
N ASP A 331 -19.77 -5.98 -14.86
CA ASP A 331 -20.48 -5.64 -16.10
C ASP A 331 -21.31 -4.34 -16.05
N ALA A 332 -21.53 -3.76 -14.86
CA ALA A 332 -22.12 -2.42 -14.76
C ALA A 332 -21.15 -1.35 -15.29
N ALA A 333 -19.84 -1.54 -15.10
CA ALA A 333 -18.77 -0.65 -15.54
C ALA A 333 -18.13 -1.10 -16.87
N HIS A 334 -17.81 -2.39 -17.01
CA HIS A 334 -17.00 -2.94 -18.10
C HIS A 334 -17.52 -4.32 -18.56
N PRO A 335 -18.65 -4.41 -19.27
CA PRO A 335 -19.18 -5.69 -19.73
C PRO A 335 -18.21 -6.39 -20.69
N PHE A 336 -17.91 -7.66 -20.45
CA PHE A 336 -16.94 -8.43 -21.24
C PHE A 336 -17.59 -9.33 -22.29
N LEU A 337 -17.05 -9.30 -23.51
CA LEU A 337 -17.21 -10.41 -24.43
C LEU A 337 -16.48 -11.65 -23.88
N PRO A 338 -17.06 -12.86 -24.02
CA PRO A 338 -16.58 -14.06 -23.32
C PRO A 338 -15.31 -14.67 -23.93
N HIS A 339 -14.65 -14.00 -24.88
CA HIS A 339 -13.52 -14.56 -25.64
C HIS A 339 -12.27 -14.83 -24.78
N GLN A 340 -12.10 -14.11 -23.67
CA GLN A 340 -11.04 -14.35 -22.69
C GLN A 340 -11.50 -15.06 -21.42
N GLY A 341 -12.80 -15.11 -21.16
CA GLY A 341 -13.39 -15.62 -19.91
C GLY A 341 -13.06 -14.80 -18.64
N GLN A 342 -12.41 -13.63 -18.77
CA GLN A 342 -11.94 -12.83 -17.64
C GLN A 342 -12.98 -11.95 -16.95
N GLY A 343 -14.20 -11.77 -17.49
CA GLY A 343 -15.17 -10.79 -16.97
C GLY A 343 -15.43 -10.94 -15.46
N ALA A 344 -15.65 -12.16 -14.98
CA ALA A 344 -15.82 -12.39 -13.54
C ALA A 344 -14.53 -12.21 -12.74
N GLY A 345 -13.37 -12.56 -13.32
CA GLY A 345 -12.07 -12.34 -12.69
C GLY A 345 -11.81 -10.86 -12.44
N VAL A 346 -12.08 -10.02 -13.44
CA VAL A 346 -11.97 -8.55 -13.36
C VAL A 346 -13.01 -7.97 -12.40
N ALA A 347 -14.24 -8.50 -12.38
CA ALA A 347 -15.25 -8.11 -11.38
C ALA A 347 -14.85 -8.47 -9.93
N MET A 348 -14.09 -9.55 -9.74
CA MET A 348 -13.51 -9.88 -8.43
C MET A 348 -12.34 -8.95 -8.07
N GLU A 349 -11.51 -8.57 -9.04
CA GLU A 349 -10.48 -7.54 -8.85
C GLU A 349 -11.12 -6.22 -8.37
N ASP A 350 -12.26 -5.83 -8.94
CA ASP A 350 -13.00 -4.64 -8.49
C ASP A 350 -13.41 -4.72 -7.02
N GLY A 351 -13.95 -5.88 -6.60
CA GLY A 351 -14.35 -6.11 -5.21
C GLY A 351 -13.15 -6.11 -4.24
N ALA A 352 -11.98 -6.55 -4.68
CA ALA A 352 -10.75 -6.47 -3.89
C ALA A 352 -10.24 -5.02 -3.77
N ALA A 353 -10.21 -4.28 -4.88
CA ALA A 353 -9.71 -2.91 -4.93
C ALA A 353 -10.58 -1.95 -4.11
N ILE A 354 -11.92 -2.06 -4.20
CA ILE A 354 -12.83 -1.19 -3.47
C ILE A 354 -12.66 -1.35 -1.95
N ALA A 355 -12.43 -2.57 -1.46
CA ALA A 355 -12.15 -2.83 -0.06
C ALA A 355 -10.81 -2.26 0.39
N CYS A 356 -9.79 -2.27 -0.47
CA CYS A 356 -8.49 -1.69 -0.14
C CYS A 356 -8.53 -0.17 0.02
N VAL A 357 -9.39 0.52 -0.74
CA VAL A 357 -9.52 1.99 -0.66
C VAL A 357 -10.55 2.47 0.36
N LEU A 358 -11.30 1.55 0.96
CA LEU A 358 -12.26 1.78 2.04
C LEU A 358 -11.89 0.88 3.24
N PRO A 359 -10.78 1.10 3.94
CA PRO A 359 -10.50 0.40 5.20
C PRO A 359 -11.42 0.90 6.34
N LEU A 360 -11.46 0.16 7.45
CA LEU A 360 -12.12 0.62 8.67
C LEU A 360 -11.60 2.00 9.11
N GLY A 361 -12.51 2.88 9.52
CA GLY A 361 -12.18 4.26 9.91
C GLY A 361 -12.00 5.23 8.73
N THR A 362 -12.42 4.84 7.52
CA THR A 362 -12.51 5.77 6.39
C THR A 362 -13.44 6.95 6.73
N PRO A 363 -12.94 8.21 6.67
CA PRO A 363 -13.79 9.38 6.90
C PRO A 363 -14.87 9.51 5.82
N ARG A 364 -16.10 9.85 6.21
CA ARG A 364 -17.27 9.89 5.30
C ARG A 364 -17.15 10.97 4.24
N GLU A 365 -16.44 12.04 4.55
CA GLU A 365 -16.09 13.16 3.68
C GLU A 365 -15.08 12.77 2.59
N GLU A 366 -14.24 11.76 2.84
CA GLU A 366 -13.25 11.29 1.87
C GLU A 366 -13.82 10.29 0.87
N ILE A 367 -15.02 9.74 1.12
CA ILE A 367 -15.64 8.70 0.29
C ILE A 367 -15.58 9.03 -1.21
N PRO A 368 -16.02 10.21 -1.70
CA PRO A 368 -15.98 10.53 -3.13
C PRO A 368 -14.57 10.42 -3.73
N GLU A 369 -13.55 10.83 -2.99
CA GLU A 369 -12.15 10.77 -3.41
C GLU A 369 -11.59 9.35 -3.34
N ARG A 370 -12.01 8.53 -2.36
CA ARG A 370 -11.68 7.10 -2.30
C ARG A 370 -12.26 6.34 -3.48
N LEU A 371 -13.48 6.67 -3.91
CA LEU A 371 -14.10 6.09 -5.09
C LEU A 371 -13.39 6.53 -6.39
N ALA A 372 -12.91 7.77 -6.45
CA ALA A 372 -12.06 8.24 -7.55
C ALA A 372 -10.71 7.50 -7.61
N LEU A 373 -10.12 7.20 -6.45
CA LEU A 373 -8.91 6.37 -6.37
C LEU A 373 -9.18 4.94 -6.86
N TYR A 374 -10.30 4.33 -6.47
CA TYR A 374 -10.72 3.03 -6.99
C TYR A 374 -10.83 3.05 -8.53
N ASP A 375 -11.48 4.06 -9.10
CA ASP A 375 -11.61 4.22 -10.55
C ASP A 375 -10.22 4.31 -11.20
N LYS A 376 -9.33 5.17 -10.69
CA LYS A 376 -7.96 5.30 -11.19
C LYS A 376 -7.16 3.98 -11.14
N ILE A 377 -7.39 3.14 -10.12
CA ILE A 377 -6.72 1.85 -9.98
C ILE A 377 -7.22 0.85 -11.01
N ARG A 378 -8.53 0.83 -11.28
CA ARG A 378 -9.20 -0.25 -12.01
C ARG A 378 -9.48 0.06 -13.48
N HIS A 379 -9.77 1.31 -13.79
CA HIS A 379 -10.26 1.76 -15.10
C HIS A 379 -9.39 1.27 -16.25
N PHE A 380 -8.15 1.74 -16.30
CA PHE A 380 -7.21 1.36 -17.36
C PHE A 380 -7.05 -0.16 -17.48
N ARG A 381 -6.98 -0.86 -16.34
CA ARG A 381 -6.76 -2.30 -16.32
C ARG A 381 -7.93 -3.08 -16.89
N ALA A 382 -9.17 -2.81 -16.45
CA ALA A 382 -10.31 -3.52 -17.00
C ALA A 382 -10.53 -3.17 -18.47
N THR A 383 -10.39 -1.90 -18.84
CA THR A 383 -10.52 -1.43 -20.23
C THR A 383 -9.52 -2.12 -21.15
N GLU A 384 -8.25 -2.25 -20.74
CA GLU A 384 -7.24 -2.93 -21.55
C GLU A 384 -7.54 -4.42 -21.70
N ILE A 385 -7.94 -5.11 -20.63
CA ILE A 385 -8.34 -6.52 -20.72
C ILE A 385 -9.59 -6.66 -21.61
N GLN A 386 -10.56 -5.74 -21.53
CA GLN A 386 -11.77 -5.71 -22.37
C GLN A 386 -11.41 -5.52 -23.84
N ARG A 387 -10.53 -4.56 -24.15
CA ARG A 387 -10.01 -4.29 -25.49
C ARG A 387 -9.35 -5.53 -26.09
N VAL A 388 -8.47 -6.22 -25.35
CA VAL A 388 -7.84 -7.44 -25.83
C VAL A 388 -8.87 -8.57 -25.98
N SER A 389 -9.89 -8.65 -25.13
CA SER A 389 -11.00 -9.61 -25.32
C SER A 389 -11.73 -9.40 -26.66
N ARG A 390 -11.98 -8.14 -27.06
CA ARG A 390 -12.57 -7.81 -28.37
C ARG A 390 -11.69 -8.29 -29.52
N VAL A 391 -10.40 -8.03 -29.44
CA VAL A 391 -9.42 -8.46 -30.45
C VAL A 391 -9.39 -9.98 -30.58
N LEU A 392 -9.39 -10.71 -29.47
CA LEU A 392 -9.44 -12.18 -29.49
C LEU A 392 -10.79 -12.75 -29.95
N GLY A 393 -11.83 -11.93 -30.02
CA GLY A 393 -13.13 -12.27 -30.60
C GLY A 393 -13.14 -12.28 -32.13
N MET A 394 -12.24 -11.54 -32.75
CA MET A 394 -12.11 -11.47 -34.21
C MET A 394 -11.59 -12.79 -34.79
N ASP A 395 -11.86 -13.04 -36.08
CA ASP A 395 -11.28 -14.19 -36.79
C ASP A 395 -9.74 -14.15 -36.71
N LYS A 396 -9.11 -15.34 -36.64
CA LYS A 396 -7.66 -15.50 -36.44
C LYS A 396 -6.87 -14.78 -37.54
N LYS A 397 -6.36 -13.60 -37.21
CA LYS A 397 -5.35 -12.82 -37.94
C LYS A 397 -4.34 -12.31 -36.90
N ASP A 398 -3.16 -11.91 -37.35
CA ASP A 398 -2.27 -11.15 -36.47
C ASP A 398 -2.89 -9.77 -36.23
N HIS A 399 -3.28 -9.52 -34.98
CA HIS A 399 -3.89 -8.27 -34.54
C HIS A 399 -2.92 -7.43 -33.68
N GLY A 400 -1.62 -7.76 -33.71
CA GLY A 400 -0.57 -6.99 -33.02
C GLY A 400 -0.58 -7.12 -31.49
N VAL A 401 -1.19 -8.17 -30.93
CA VAL A 401 -1.19 -8.42 -29.47
C VAL A 401 0.00 -9.29 -29.11
N ASP A 402 0.91 -8.77 -28.29
CA ASP A 402 1.92 -9.60 -27.64
C ASP A 402 1.25 -10.47 -26.57
N HIS A 403 0.96 -11.71 -26.94
CA HIS A 403 0.30 -12.67 -26.06
C HIS A 403 1.11 -12.99 -24.80
N GLN A 404 2.44 -12.96 -24.85
CA GLN A 404 3.28 -13.25 -23.70
C GLN A 404 3.24 -12.09 -22.70
N ALA A 405 3.44 -10.86 -23.18
CA ALA A 405 3.34 -9.66 -22.35
C ALA A 405 1.94 -9.51 -21.74
N PHE A 406 0.89 -9.75 -22.52
CA PHE A 406 -0.49 -9.70 -22.02
C PHE A 406 -0.77 -10.80 -20.98
N THR A 407 -0.26 -12.01 -21.18
CA THR A 407 -0.41 -13.10 -20.19
C THR A 407 0.26 -12.73 -18.86
N ALA A 408 1.45 -12.15 -18.91
CA ALA A 408 2.15 -11.66 -17.72
C ALA A 408 1.37 -10.52 -17.04
N TYR A 409 0.90 -9.53 -17.81
CA TYR A 409 0.10 -8.41 -17.32
C TYR A 409 -1.21 -8.86 -16.66
N ASN A 410 -1.93 -9.79 -17.29
CA ASN A 410 -3.25 -10.22 -16.84
C ASN A 410 -3.14 -11.21 -15.67
N PHE A 411 -2.49 -12.36 -15.88
CA PHE A 411 -2.49 -13.47 -14.92
C PHE A 411 -1.42 -13.34 -13.83
N GLY A 412 -0.38 -12.52 -14.03
CA GLY A 412 0.66 -12.25 -13.04
C GLY A 412 0.30 -11.20 -11.99
N HIS A 413 -0.91 -10.63 -12.05
CA HIS A 413 -1.34 -9.51 -11.21
C HIS A 413 -2.05 -9.96 -9.94
N ASP A 414 -1.73 -9.31 -8.81
CA ASP A 414 -2.49 -9.40 -7.56
C ASP A 414 -3.09 -8.02 -7.24
N GLU A 415 -4.42 -7.93 -7.29
CA GLU A 415 -5.11 -6.65 -7.11
C GLU A 415 -5.08 -6.14 -5.67
N PHE A 416 -5.04 -7.02 -4.66
CA PHE A 416 -4.92 -6.56 -3.28
C PHE A 416 -3.58 -5.86 -3.05
N ASP A 417 -2.49 -6.39 -3.60
CA ASP A 417 -1.17 -5.79 -3.43
C ASP A 417 -1.04 -4.48 -4.22
N ASN A 418 -1.54 -4.47 -5.46
CA ASN A 418 -1.61 -3.27 -6.28
C ASN A 418 -2.45 -2.16 -5.62
N ALA A 419 -3.69 -2.44 -5.25
CA ALA A 419 -4.59 -1.46 -4.66
C ALA A 419 -4.10 -0.95 -3.31
N ARG A 420 -3.52 -1.81 -2.45
CA ARG A 420 -2.91 -1.39 -1.17
C ARG A 420 -1.71 -0.47 -1.37
N GLN A 421 -0.87 -0.74 -2.38
CA GLN A 421 0.24 0.16 -2.69
C GLN A 421 -0.25 1.51 -3.21
N LYS A 422 -1.24 1.51 -4.10
CA LYS A 422 -1.87 2.74 -4.60
C LYS A 422 -2.56 3.54 -3.49
N PHE A 423 -3.16 2.85 -2.53
CA PHE A 423 -3.74 3.47 -1.34
C PHE A 423 -2.69 4.10 -0.43
N ARG A 424 -1.54 3.44 -0.20
CA ARG A 424 -0.42 4.04 0.53
C ARG A 424 0.11 5.29 -0.16
N GLU A 425 0.32 5.22 -1.48
CA GLU A 425 0.74 6.37 -2.31
C GLU A 425 -0.24 7.54 -2.19
N TYR A 426 -1.55 7.26 -2.22
CA TYR A 426 -2.59 8.25 -1.97
C TYR A 426 -2.47 8.88 -0.57
N GLN A 427 -2.30 8.07 0.48
CA GLN A 427 -2.17 8.57 1.85
C GLN A 427 -0.92 9.44 2.02
N TRP A 428 0.19 9.08 1.39
CA TRP A 428 1.40 9.90 1.41
C TRP A 428 1.23 11.20 0.63
N ALA A 429 0.54 11.17 -0.51
CA ALA A 429 0.27 12.36 -1.31
C ALA A 429 -0.63 13.38 -0.61
N LYS A 430 -1.48 12.94 0.33
CA LYS A 430 -2.30 13.82 1.18
C LYS A 430 -1.47 14.73 2.08
N ASN A 431 -0.22 14.36 2.36
CA ASN A 431 0.70 15.17 3.13
C ASN A 431 1.96 15.47 2.30
N PRO A 432 1.97 16.58 1.54
CA PRO A 432 3.09 16.90 0.65
C PRO A 432 4.40 17.22 1.40
N GLN A 433 4.34 17.42 2.73
CA GLN A 433 5.49 17.76 3.56
C GLN A 433 6.09 16.54 4.30
N VAL A 434 5.77 15.32 3.86
CA VAL A 434 6.34 14.10 4.46
C VAL A 434 7.86 14.04 4.28
N TYR A 435 8.59 13.72 5.35
CA TYR A 435 10.01 13.39 5.24
C TYR A 435 10.21 12.01 4.62
N GLN A 436 10.82 11.97 3.44
CA GLN A 436 11.25 10.74 2.78
C GLN A 436 12.73 10.51 3.07
N ARG A 437 13.08 9.29 3.50
CA ARG A 437 14.47 8.86 3.71
C ARG A 437 14.66 7.47 3.13
N MET A 438 15.90 7.14 2.78
CA MET A 438 16.21 5.78 2.34
C MET A 438 15.98 4.80 3.49
N PRO A 439 15.40 3.60 3.23
CA PRO A 439 14.88 3.13 1.93
C PRO A 439 13.48 3.66 1.61
N THR A 440 13.34 4.38 0.49
CA THR A 440 12.08 5.06 0.09
C THR A 440 10.95 4.10 -0.31
N ALA A 441 11.26 2.83 -0.59
CA ALA A 441 10.28 1.81 -0.92
C ALA A 441 9.23 1.56 0.18
N PHE A 442 9.51 2.01 1.40
CA PHE A 442 8.64 1.81 2.57
C PHE A 442 7.82 3.06 2.95
N GLY A 443 7.91 4.13 2.15
CA GLY A 443 7.20 5.38 2.40
C GLY A 443 7.92 6.34 3.35
N PRO A 444 7.18 7.33 3.91
CA PRO A 444 7.72 8.31 4.84
C PRO A 444 8.42 7.64 6.03
N MET A 445 9.62 8.13 6.35
CA MET A 445 10.39 7.60 7.46
C MET A 445 9.91 8.25 8.76
N PRO A 446 9.48 7.48 9.78
CA PRO A 446 9.13 8.04 11.08
C PRO A 446 10.39 8.58 11.79
N GLY A 447 10.19 9.52 12.69
CA GLY A 447 11.28 10.11 13.47
C GLY A 447 10.79 11.15 14.47
N PRO A 448 11.70 12.01 14.98
CA PRO A 448 11.35 13.05 15.94
C PRO A 448 10.27 14.02 15.46
N ARG A 449 10.21 14.28 14.14
CA ARG A 449 9.33 15.31 13.54
C ARG A 449 8.00 14.77 13.06
N GLN A 450 7.94 13.50 12.66
CA GLN A 450 6.73 12.89 12.10
C GLN A 450 6.57 11.41 12.45
N ASP A 451 5.35 10.90 12.35
CA ASP A 451 5.07 9.47 12.38
C ASP A 451 5.14 8.81 10.98
N HIS A 452 4.79 7.53 10.91
CA HIS A 452 4.80 6.73 9.67
C HIS A 452 3.71 7.13 8.66
N LEU A 453 2.78 8.01 9.06
CA LEU A 453 1.77 8.62 8.19
C LEU A 453 2.15 10.07 7.83
N GLY A 454 3.32 10.54 8.26
CA GLY A 454 3.81 11.90 8.04
C GLY A 454 3.22 12.95 8.99
N ARG A 455 2.45 12.56 10.00
CA ARG A 455 1.82 13.52 10.92
C ARG A 455 2.85 14.07 11.90
N PRO A 456 2.85 15.38 12.20
CA PRO A 456 3.79 15.97 13.15
C PRO A 456 3.73 15.31 14.53
N ARG A 457 4.87 15.23 15.22
CA ARG A 457 4.94 14.75 16.61
C ARG A 457 5.00 15.90 17.61
N ASN A 458 4.64 15.62 18.86
CA ASN A 458 4.65 16.60 19.94
C ASN A 458 5.55 16.13 21.09
N GLY A 459 6.64 16.87 21.33
CA GLY A 459 7.60 16.59 22.39
C GLY A 459 7.29 17.20 23.76
N LYS A 460 6.08 17.73 23.99
CA LYS A 460 5.72 18.47 25.21
C LYS A 460 5.89 17.68 26.51
N GLU A 461 5.67 16.38 26.49
CA GLU A 461 5.86 15.50 27.65
C GLU A 461 7.20 14.77 27.66
N SER A 462 8.04 14.94 26.63
CA SER A 462 9.40 14.40 26.61
C SER A 462 10.26 15.09 27.66
N LEU A 463 11.10 14.31 28.35
CA LEU A 463 11.97 14.79 29.41
C LEU A 463 13.38 15.05 28.90
N PHE A 464 14.07 16.01 29.51
CA PHE A 464 15.49 16.24 29.26
C PHE A 464 16.25 16.53 30.56
N VAL A 465 17.53 16.15 30.56
CA VAL A 465 18.53 16.58 31.55
C VAL A 465 19.79 17.00 30.79
N THR A 466 20.08 18.29 30.80
CA THR A 466 21.23 18.90 30.11
C THR A 466 22.31 19.31 31.10
N THR A 467 23.50 18.76 30.94
CA THR A 467 24.71 19.10 31.68
C THR A 467 25.68 19.87 30.77
N SER A 468 26.06 21.09 31.12
CA SER A 468 26.95 21.92 30.32
C SER A 468 28.16 22.41 31.11
N ILE A 469 29.35 22.39 30.50
CA ILE A 469 30.58 23.00 31.03
C ILE A 469 31.01 24.09 30.05
N LYS A 470 30.96 25.34 30.49
CA LYS A 470 31.37 26.52 29.73
C LYS A 470 32.80 26.90 30.10
N PHE A 471 33.63 27.15 29.09
CA PHE A 471 35.04 27.46 29.27
C PHE A 471 35.52 28.54 28.31
N LYS A 472 36.59 29.25 28.72
CA LYS A 472 37.37 30.15 27.88
C LYS A 472 38.47 29.38 27.18
N THR A 473 38.66 29.68 25.91
CA THR A 473 39.77 29.15 25.10
C THR A 473 40.23 30.21 24.10
N THR A 474 41.26 29.90 23.31
CA THR A 474 41.75 30.82 22.29
C THR A 474 40.76 30.90 21.13
N ARG A 475 40.44 32.12 20.69
CA ARG A 475 39.58 32.34 19.52
C ARG A 475 40.16 31.67 18.28
N THR A 476 41.48 31.75 18.09
CA THR A 476 42.16 31.16 16.93
C THR A 476 42.03 29.64 16.88
N ALA A 477 42.16 28.93 18.01
CA ALA A 477 41.96 27.47 18.02
C ALA A 477 40.53 27.11 17.60
N LEU A 478 39.52 27.82 18.12
CA LEU A 478 38.12 27.62 17.72
C LEU A 478 37.85 27.97 16.24
N GLN A 479 38.52 28.98 15.68
CA GLN A 479 38.41 29.30 14.24
C GLN A 479 38.86 28.13 13.35
N THR A 480 39.80 27.31 13.82
CA THR A 480 40.24 26.13 13.05
C THR A 480 39.21 25.00 12.98
N LEU A 481 38.07 25.14 13.68
CA LEU A 481 36.93 24.23 13.64
C LEU A 481 35.78 24.73 12.73
N PHE A 482 35.92 25.91 12.12
CA PHE A 482 35.01 26.33 11.06
C PHE A 482 35.18 25.47 9.80
N PRO A 483 34.15 25.35 8.94
CA PRO A 483 34.20 24.46 7.79
C PRO A 483 35.37 24.82 6.86
N PRO A 484 36.32 23.90 6.59
CA PRO A 484 37.53 24.21 5.84
C PRO A 484 37.23 24.72 4.43
N GLY A 485 37.82 25.84 4.02
CA GLY A 485 37.65 26.41 2.68
C GLY A 485 36.28 27.06 2.44
N ARG A 486 35.44 27.21 3.46
CA ARG A 486 34.16 27.95 3.36
C ARG A 486 34.31 29.31 4.02
N GLU A 487 33.84 30.33 3.33
CA GLU A 487 33.87 31.71 3.80
C GLU A 487 32.65 32.04 4.68
N GLY A 488 32.63 33.23 5.27
CA GLY A 488 31.49 33.78 6.01
C GLY A 488 31.54 33.59 7.52
N TYR A 489 32.19 32.54 8.03
CA TYR A 489 32.31 32.27 9.47
C TYR A 489 33.35 33.16 10.15
N SER A 490 32.95 33.87 11.20
CA SER A 490 33.84 34.69 12.02
C SER A 490 33.26 34.88 13.42
N PHE A 491 34.04 35.48 14.34
CA PHE A 491 33.55 35.83 15.66
C PHE A 491 33.00 37.26 15.68
N LEU A 492 32.01 37.51 16.54
CA LEU A 492 31.49 38.84 16.83
C LEU A 492 32.53 39.71 17.55
N SER A 493 33.22 39.12 18.52
CA SER A 493 34.23 39.81 19.33
C SER A 493 35.60 39.76 18.65
N PRO A 494 36.37 40.87 18.64
CA PRO A 494 37.75 40.89 18.16
C PRO A 494 38.75 40.27 19.16
N ALA A 495 38.30 39.93 20.39
CA ALA A 495 39.17 39.41 21.44
C ALA A 495 39.94 38.15 21.02
N SER A 496 41.15 37.96 21.55
CA SER A 496 41.95 36.74 21.34
C SER A 496 41.41 35.53 22.11
N VAL A 497 40.50 35.76 23.05
CA VAL A 497 39.82 34.74 23.87
C VAL A 497 38.34 34.70 23.48
N ALA A 498 37.80 33.49 23.36
CA ALA A 498 36.39 33.24 23.12
C ALA A 498 35.88 32.15 24.08
N THR A 499 34.57 31.92 24.08
CA THR A 499 33.92 30.93 24.94
C THR A 499 33.33 29.80 24.13
N ALA A 500 33.43 28.59 24.66
CA ALA A 500 32.77 27.41 24.14
C ALA A 500 32.18 26.60 25.30
N SER A 501 31.26 25.69 24.98
CA SER A 501 30.70 24.75 25.94
C SER A 501 30.70 23.34 25.40
N PHE A 502 31.02 22.37 26.27
CA PHE A 502 30.57 21.00 26.05
C PHE A 502 29.22 20.82 26.73
N SER A 503 28.22 20.36 25.99
CA SER A 503 26.87 20.13 26.52
C SER A 503 26.41 18.71 26.23
N HIS A 504 26.18 17.95 27.30
CA HIS A 504 25.57 16.64 27.27
C HIS A 504 24.08 16.77 27.60
N THR A 505 23.22 16.06 26.90
CA THR A 505 21.80 15.96 27.25
C THR A 505 21.36 14.51 27.22
N THR A 506 20.73 14.08 28.31
CA THR A 506 19.95 12.84 28.36
C THR A 506 18.51 13.19 28.04
N LEU A 507 17.95 12.53 27.03
CA LEU A 507 16.55 12.66 26.64
C LEU A 507 15.78 11.42 27.05
N ASN A 508 14.52 11.54 27.43
CA ASN A 508 13.67 10.41 27.81
C ASN A 508 12.20 10.64 27.44
N GLY A 509 11.39 9.58 27.40
CA GLY A 509 9.97 9.70 27.04
C GLY A 509 9.72 10.00 25.56
N MET A 510 10.63 9.59 24.67
CA MET A 510 10.50 9.87 23.24
C MET A 510 9.49 8.92 22.60
N ASP A 511 8.30 9.41 22.29
CA ASP A 511 7.24 8.67 21.60
C ASP A 511 7.75 7.97 20.32
N TRP A 512 8.55 8.68 19.52
CA TRP A 512 9.12 8.13 18.29
C TRP A 512 10.16 7.01 18.50
N LEU A 513 10.61 6.79 19.75
CA LEU A 513 11.44 5.66 20.19
C LEU A 513 10.67 4.71 21.11
N GLY A 514 9.34 4.77 21.14
CA GLY A 514 8.50 3.94 22.01
C GLY A 514 8.64 4.28 23.49
N GLY A 515 8.82 5.57 23.81
CA GLY A 515 8.97 6.10 25.18
C GLY A 515 10.39 6.02 25.74
N LYS A 516 11.36 5.52 24.96
CA LYS A 516 12.77 5.42 25.39
C LYS A 516 13.51 6.76 25.29
N GLY A 517 14.75 6.74 25.75
CA GLY A 517 15.67 7.87 25.74
C GLY A 517 16.94 7.62 24.95
N TYR A 518 17.73 8.68 24.79
CA TYR A 518 19.08 8.63 24.23
C TYR A 518 19.91 9.80 24.76
N ASP A 519 21.23 9.74 24.58
CA ASP A 519 22.15 10.78 25.01
C ASP A 519 22.84 11.41 23.82
N HIS A 520 23.08 12.72 23.93
CA HIS A 520 23.93 13.45 23.01
C HIS A 520 24.92 14.36 23.74
N LEU A 521 26.09 14.58 23.15
CA LEU A 521 27.16 15.44 23.66
C LEU A 521 27.69 16.29 22.50
N GLY A 522 27.61 17.62 22.60
CA GLY A 522 28.07 18.53 21.55
C GLY A 522 29.11 19.53 22.03
N LEU A 523 29.94 20.01 21.10
CA LEU A 523 30.73 21.22 21.28
C LEU A 523 29.96 22.41 20.70
N TYR A 524 29.84 23.48 21.47
CA TYR A 524 29.11 24.69 21.12
C TYR A 524 30.06 25.89 21.21
N ILE A 525 30.31 26.55 20.08
CA ILE A 525 31.20 27.70 19.96
C ILE A 525 30.37 28.98 19.95
N HIS A 526 30.49 29.79 21.01
CA HIS A 526 29.61 30.94 21.21
C HIS A 526 30.12 32.22 20.53
N GLY A 527 29.21 33.15 20.25
CA GLY A 527 29.54 34.46 19.70
C GLY A 527 30.04 34.43 18.25
N VAL A 528 29.51 33.51 17.45
CA VAL A 528 29.84 33.35 16.03
C VAL A 528 28.88 34.17 15.18
N LYS A 529 29.39 34.72 14.08
CA LYS A 529 28.60 35.28 12.99
C LYS A 529 28.91 34.55 11.69
N TYR A 530 27.88 34.30 10.89
CA TYR A 530 27.98 33.82 9.53
C TYR A 530 27.46 34.89 8.57
N THR A 531 28.33 35.33 7.66
CA THR A 531 27.97 36.28 6.60
C THR A 531 27.60 35.50 5.36
N LYS A 532 26.34 35.61 4.95
CA LYS A 532 25.79 34.97 3.76
C LYS A 532 26.42 35.56 2.48
N PRO A 533 26.34 34.85 1.34
CA PRO A 533 26.78 35.39 0.06
C PRO A 533 26.09 36.71 -0.34
N ASP A 534 24.87 36.95 0.13
CA ASP A 534 24.13 38.20 -0.11
C ASP A 534 24.49 39.35 0.86
N GLY A 535 25.47 39.12 1.75
CA GLY A 535 25.96 40.09 2.72
C GLY A 535 25.15 40.17 4.03
N LYS A 536 23.99 39.50 4.13
CA LYS A 536 23.24 39.45 5.40
C LYS A 536 23.99 38.58 6.43
N VAL A 537 23.84 38.94 7.69
CA VAL A 537 24.56 38.28 8.79
C VAL A 537 23.56 37.54 9.68
N VAL A 538 23.89 36.29 10.02
CA VAL A 538 23.26 35.56 11.12
C VAL A 538 24.27 35.39 12.25
N THR A 539 23.80 35.50 13.49
CA THR A 539 24.65 35.43 14.68
C THR A 539 24.14 34.35 15.61
N GLY A 540 25.02 33.68 16.34
CA GLY A 540 24.62 32.68 17.32
C GLY A 540 25.76 31.78 17.75
N THR A 541 25.40 30.58 18.21
CA THR A 541 26.34 29.52 18.55
C THR A 541 26.59 28.63 17.34
N TYR A 542 27.85 28.33 17.02
CA TYR A 542 28.21 27.34 16.01
C TYR A 542 28.49 25.98 16.63
N MET A 543 27.88 24.91 16.10
CA MET A 543 28.11 23.54 16.55
C MET A 543 28.85 22.74 15.48
N PRO A 544 30.19 22.56 15.60
CA PRO A 544 30.97 21.80 14.63
C PRO A 544 30.77 20.28 14.71
N VAL A 545 30.34 19.76 15.87
CA VAL A 545 30.15 18.31 16.08
C VAL A 545 29.13 18.05 17.17
N LEU A 546 28.30 17.03 16.95
CA LEU A 546 27.35 16.49 17.92
C LEU A 546 27.48 14.97 17.99
N PHE A 547 27.88 14.44 19.12
CA PHE A 547 27.97 13.00 19.37
C PHE A 547 26.63 12.48 19.90
N GLU A 548 26.15 11.34 19.43
CA GLU A 548 24.95 10.67 19.95
C GLU A 548 25.18 9.18 20.13
N ASN A 549 24.47 8.55 21.08
CA ASN A 549 24.59 7.13 21.38
C ASN A 549 23.58 6.23 20.65
N LEU A 550 22.82 6.77 19.70
CA LEU A 550 21.81 6.04 18.93
C LEU A 550 21.83 6.45 17.46
N ALA A 551 21.64 5.50 16.54
CA ALA A 551 21.71 5.75 15.10
C ALA A 551 20.52 6.56 14.58
N ASP A 552 19.31 6.33 15.10
CA ASP A 552 18.08 6.96 14.66
C ASP A 552 18.11 8.51 14.75
N PRO A 553 18.51 9.14 15.88
CA PRO A 553 18.63 10.58 15.96
C PRO A 553 19.79 11.14 15.11
N ILE A 554 20.82 10.33 14.82
CA ILE A 554 21.95 10.71 13.95
C ILE A 554 21.47 10.83 12.52
N ILE A 555 20.79 9.79 12.01
CA ILE A 555 20.31 9.75 10.62
C ILE A 555 19.30 10.88 10.40
N THR A 556 18.29 10.99 11.27
CA THR A 556 17.27 12.06 11.17
C THR A 556 17.89 13.46 11.24
N GLY A 557 18.81 13.71 12.16
CA GLY A 557 19.42 15.04 12.31
C GLY A 557 20.39 15.41 11.20
N ARG A 558 21.10 14.44 10.61
CA ARG A 558 21.92 14.70 9.42
C ARG A 558 21.05 15.02 8.22
N ASP A 559 20.07 14.16 7.93
CA ASP A 559 19.30 14.23 6.70
C ASP A 559 18.34 15.43 6.71
N GLU A 560 17.67 15.67 7.84
CA GLU A 560 16.58 16.65 7.95
C GLU A 560 17.06 18.03 8.47
N LEU A 561 18.13 18.08 9.28
CA LEU A 561 18.61 19.34 9.89
C LEU A 561 20.00 19.77 9.41
N GLY A 562 20.74 18.90 8.73
CA GLY A 562 22.15 19.17 8.38
C GLY A 562 23.10 19.27 9.58
N MET A 563 22.72 18.72 10.74
CA MET A 563 23.58 18.71 11.92
C MET A 563 24.76 17.73 11.74
N PRO A 564 25.97 18.08 12.19
CA PRO A 564 27.17 17.22 12.09
C PRO A 564 27.17 16.14 13.18
N LYS A 565 26.15 15.28 13.15
CA LYS A 565 25.94 14.23 14.15
C LYS A 565 26.85 13.05 13.90
N ILE A 566 27.43 12.42 14.91
CA ILE A 566 28.22 11.18 14.78
C ILE A 566 27.98 10.27 15.98
N TYR A 567 28.27 8.98 15.82
CA TYR A 567 28.09 8.03 16.90
C TYR A 567 29.22 8.12 17.94
N SER A 568 28.85 8.11 19.22
CA SER A 568 29.74 7.82 20.34
C SER A 568 28.93 7.09 21.42
N ALA A 569 29.54 6.13 22.10
CA ALA A 569 29.02 5.70 23.39
C ALA A 569 29.10 6.90 24.34
N ILE A 570 28.01 7.15 25.07
CA ILE A 570 27.90 8.23 26.05
C ILE A 570 27.21 7.64 27.29
N ASN A 571 27.80 7.86 28.46
CA ASN A 571 27.22 7.50 29.75
C ASN A 571 27.35 8.70 30.69
N ALA A 572 26.30 9.02 31.43
CA ALA A 572 26.31 10.05 32.45
C ALA A 572 25.88 9.49 33.80
N GLU A 573 26.80 9.54 34.76
CA GLU A 573 26.57 9.15 36.14
C GLU A 573 26.35 10.41 36.97
N ARG A 574 25.24 10.45 37.72
CA ARG A 574 24.86 11.58 38.57
C ARG A 574 24.81 11.13 40.02
N SER A 575 25.53 11.82 40.90
CA SER A 575 25.60 11.50 42.33
C SER A 575 25.57 12.78 43.16
N GLY A 576 24.42 13.06 43.80
CA GLY A 576 24.25 14.20 44.69
C GLY A 576 24.55 15.56 44.04
N ASP A 577 25.73 16.09 44.35
CA ASP A 577 26.28 17.37 43.89
C ASP A 577 27.31 17.20 42.75
N SER A 578 27.43 16.01 42.16
CA SER A 578 28.41 15.70 41.12
C SER A 578 27.81 14.99 39.91
N VAL A 579 28.41 15.21 38.75
CA VAL A 579 28.08 14.55 37.49
C VAL A 579 29.37 14.16 36.78
N ILE A 580 29.44 12.93 36.26
CA ILE A 580 30.53 12.46 35.40
C ILE A 580 29.93 11.93 34.10
N ILE A 581 30.35 12.52 32.97
CA ILE A 581 29.98 12.08 31.63
C ILE A 581 31.21 11.45 30.99
N ARG A 582 31.05 10.25 30.44
CA ARG A 582 32.07 9.50 29.72
C ARG A 582 31.64 9.32 28.28
N ALA A 583 32.55 9.60 27.35
CA ALA A 583 32.36 9.39 25.93
C ALA A 583 33.43 8.45 25.37
N GLY A 584 33.03 7.54 24.48
CA GLY A 584 33.91 6.50 23.95
C GLY A 584 33.41 5.88 22.65
N TRP A 585 34.22 4.99 22.09
CA TRP A 585 33.87 4.21 20.92
C TRP A 585 34.41 2.79 21.07
N GLN A 586 33.52 1.79 20.98
CA GLN A 586 33.87 0.35 21.08
C GLN A 586 34.76 0.00 22.29
N GLY A 587 34.51 0.63 23.45
CA GLY A 587 35.26 0.41 24.69
C GLY A 587 36.46 1.33 24.90
N THR A 588 36.92 2.05 23.87
CA THR A 588 37.95 3.09 24.02
C THR A 588 37.31 4.39 24.47
N GLN A 589 37.60 4.83 25.69
CA GLN A 589 37.17 6.13 26.19
C GLN A 589 38.03 7.22 25.58
N TRP A 590 37.38 8.26 25.03
CA TRP A 590 38.06 9.43 24.47
C TRP A 590 37.75 10.72 25.24
N GLY A 591 36.70 10.74 26.05
CA GLY A 591 36.28 11.94 26.78
C GLY A 591 35.75 11.63 28.18
N SER A 592 36.10 12.49 29.13
CA SER A 592 35.58 12.50 30.50
C SER A 592 35.31 13.95 30.92
N PHE A 593 34.08 14.23 31.32
CA PHE A 593 33.61 15.56 31.72
C PHE A 593 33.02 15.44 33.11
N SER A 594 33.60 16.11 34.10
CA SER A 594 33.14 16.03 35.49
C SER A 594 32.76 17.40 36.03
N ILE A 595 31.73 17.43 36.88
CA ILE A 595 31.30 18.58 37.65
C ILE A 595 31.15 18.12 39.10
N SER A 596 31.57 18.95 40.05
CA SER A 596 31.38 18.70 41.48
C SER A 596 30.90 19.97 42.19
N GLY A 597 30.32 19.84 43.38
CA GLY A 597 29.81 21.00 44.14
C GLY A 597 28.61 21.69 43.48
N LEU A 598 27.76 20.94 42.78
CA LEU A 598 26.50 21.45 42.23
C LEU A 598 25.56 21.89 43.35
N SER A 599 25.08 23.13 43.25
CA SER A 599 24.11 23.72 44.17
C SER A 599 22.91 24.27 43.39
N PRO A 600 21.69 24.27 43.97
CA PRO A 600 20.53 24.89 43.34
C PRO A 600 20.77 26.35 42.98
N SER A 601 20.26 26.79 41.83
CA SER A 601 20.30 28.20 41.40
C SER A 601 18.89 28.79 41.43
N GLU A 602 18.77 30.05 41.86
CA GLU A 602 17.52 30.82 41.77
C GLU A 602 17.25 31.36 40.35
N SER A 603 18.23 31.24 39.44
CA SER A 603 18.06 31.67 38.05
C SER A 603 17.17 30.70 37.25
N GLN A 604 16.08 31.21 36.67
CA GLN A 604 15.22 30.49 35.73
C GLN A 604 15.68 30.65 34.26
N GLU A 605 16.90 31.13 33.99
CA GLU A 605 17.41 31.25 32.63
C GLU A 605 17.56 29.86 31.98
N GLY A 606 16.56 29.52 31.16
CA GLY A 606 16.52 28.30 30.39
C GLY A 606 17.65 28.23 29.40
N GLY A 607 18.46 27.17 29.50
CA GLY A 607 19.38 26.82 28.44
C GLY A 607 18.59 26.51 27.17
N ALA A 608 18.81 27.27 26.10
CA ALA A 608 18.53 26.81 24.75
C ALA A 608 19.31 25.50 24.49
N VAL A 609 19.08 24.83 23.36
CA VAL A 609 19.84 23.61 22.96
C VAL A 609 21.37 23.83 23.02
N SER A 610 21.82 25.07 22.84
CA SER A 610 23.22 25.52 22.95
C SER A 610 23.70 25.88 24.38
N GLY A 611 22.80 25.98 25.35
CA GLY A 611 23.10 26.38 26.73
C GLY A 611 23.16 27.89 27.02
N GLU A 612 22.89 28.78 26.05
CA GLU A 612 22.99 30.26 26.18
C GLU A 612 21.78 30.98 25.53
N SER A 613 21.56 32.26 25.90
CA SER A 613 20.61 33.18 25.24
C SER A 613 21.18 33.75 23.93
N ASP A 614 21.44 32.88 22.96
CA ASP A 614 21.90 33.27 21.62
C ASP A 614 20.74 33.38 20.63
N ALA A 615 20.95 34.13 19.53
CA ALA A 615 19.95 34.30 18.49
C ALA A 615 19.61 33.00 17.71
N GLY A 616 20.45 31.98 17.79
CA GLY A 616 20.18 30.66 17.21
C GLY A 616 21.41 29.76 17.15
N LEU A 617 21.22 28.56 16.59
CA LEU A 617 22.24 27.56 16.33
C LEU A 617 22.64 27.59 14.85
N ILE A 618 23.95 27.67 14.59
CA ILE A 618 24.55 27.58 13.27
C ILE A 618 25.21 26.20 13.14
N VAL A 619 24.91 25.48 12.06
CA VAL A 619 25.61 24.26 11.66
C VAL A 619 26.00 24.35 10.19
N HIS A 620 26.83 23.42 9.73
CA HIS A 620 27.23 23.33 8.34
C HIS A 620 26.87 21.95 7.78
N ARG A 621 25.98 21.92 6.78
CA ARG A 621 25.57 20.69 6.13
C ARG A 621 26.55 20.36 5.01
N TYR A 622 27.11 19.15 5.07
CA TYR A 622 27.90 18.60 3.97
C TYR A 622 27.48 17.15 3.69
N ILE A 623 27.01 16.86 2.48
CA ILE A 623 26.69 15.50 1.99
C ILE A 623 27.52 15.24 0.74
N PRO A 624 28.40 14.22 0.74
CA PRO A 624 29.20 13.89 -0.44
C PRO A 624 28.36 13.27 -1.54
N SER A 625 28.71 13.54 -2.79
CA SER A 625 28.11 12.87 -3.94
C SER A 625 28.47 11.38 -4.00
N VAL A 626 27.52 10.54 -4.41
CA VAL A 626 27.76 9.09 -4.59
C VAL A 626 28.67 8.82 -5.80
N GLY A 627 29.61 7.89 -5.65
CA GLY A 627 30.44 7.37 -6.74
C GLY A 627 31.92 7.78 -6.70
N ARG A 628 32.79 6.91 -7.20
CA ARG A 628 34.26 7.11 -7.17
C ARG A 628 34.72 8.35 -7.93
N GLU A 629 34.08 8.65 -9.05
CA GLU A 629 34.37 9.81 -9.91
C GLU A 629 33.90 11.15 -9.30
N SER A 630 33.03 11.06 -8.29
CA SER A 630 32.47 12.21 -7.58
C SER A 630 33.20 12.54 -6.29
N LYS A 631 34.33 11.87 -5.99
CA LYS A 631 35.14 12.17 -4.80
C LYS A 631 35.51 13.66 -4.74
N GLY A 632 35.25 14.28 -3.59
CA GLY A 632 35.48 15.72 -3.38
C GLY A 632 34.35 16.62 -3.88
N LYS A 633 33.28 16.07 -4.47
CA LYS A 633 32.07 16.80 -4.83
C LYS A 633 30.99 16.55 -3.78
N ALA A 634 30.20 17.57 -3.51
CA ALA A 634 29.10 17.53 -2.57
C ALA A 634 27.75 17.55 -3.31
N GLU A 635 26.79 16.76 -2.83
CA GLU A 635 25.37 16.90 -3.16
C GLU A 635 24.71 18.00 -2.32
N SER A 636 25.28 18.34 -1.16
CA SER A 636 24.87 19.47 -0.33
C SER A 636 26.06 20.07 0.38
N ASP A 637 26.19 21.40 0.36
CA ASP A 637 27.27 22.17 1.00
C ASP A 637 26.75 23.58 1.31
N TYR A 638 26.27 23.81 2.54
CA TYR A 638 25.73 25.11 2.95
C TYR A 638 25.59 25.23 4.47
N ALA A 639 25.53 26.47 4.97
CA ALA A 639 25.21 26.76 6.35
C ALA A 639 23.71 26.54 6.62
N VAL A 640 23.39 26.04 7.80
CA VAL A 640 22.02 25.90 8.30
C VAL A 640 21.90 26.66 9.61
N PHE A 641 20.77 27.37 9.77
CA PHE A 641 20.47 28.13 10.98
C PHE A 641 19.15 27.65 11.58
N THR A 642 19.16 27.46 12.88
CA THR A 642 17.96 27.19 13.69
C THR A 642 17.79 28.36 14.66
N PRO A 643 16.78 29.22 14.46
CA PRO A 643 16.55 30.38 15.31
C PRO A 643 16.06 29.95 16.71
N THR A 644 16.51 30.67 17.73
CA THR A 644 15.96 30.53 19.10
C THR A 644 14.62 31.27 19.19
N GLY A 645 13.63 30.71 19.87
CA GLY A 645 12.34 31.36 20.14
C GLY A 645 11.25 31.08 19.09
N GLU A 646 11.58 30.41 17.98
CA GLU A 646 10.61 29.91 17.00
C GLU A 646 10.15 28.47 17.34
N GLU A 647 10.56 27.87 18.47
CA GLU A 647 10.25 26.47 18.77
C GLU A 647 8.74 26.21 19.00
N ASP A 648 8.22 25.14 18.40
CA ASP A 648 6.81 24.72 18.57
C ASP A 648 6.52 24.22 20.00
N VAL A 649 7.54 23.68 20.66
CA VAL A 649 7.49 23.19 22.04
C VAL A 649 8.50 23.96 22.86
N LYS A 650 8.01 24.70 23.86
CA LYS A 650 8.85 25.40 24.84
C LYS A 650 9.18 24.47 26.01
N ALA A 651 10.44 24.49 26.42
CA ALA A 651 10.91 23.76 27.59
C ALA A 651 10.29 24.32 28.88
N ASP A 652 9.79 23.42 29.73
CA ASP A 652 9.31 23.67 31.08
C ASP A 652 10.36 23.13 32.07
N ILE A 653 11.05 24.05 32.75
CA ILE A 653 12.24 23.74 33.55
C ILE A 653 11.81 23.41 34.98
N SER A 654 12.21 22.23 35.45
CA SER A 654 11.92 21.77 36.80
C SER A 654 13.05 22.03 37.79
N SER A 655 14.31 22.07 37.32
CA SER A 655 15.48 22.20 38.20
C SER A 655 16.67 22.81 37.46
N VAL A 656 17.38 23.72 38.14
CA VAL A 656 18.67 24.26 37.70
C VAL A 656 19.67 24.15 38.85
N LYS A 657 20.81 23.50 38.59
CA LYS A 657 21.95 23.44 39.50
C LYS A 657 23.19 24.00 38.80
N THR A 658 24.01 24.74 39.54
CA THR A 658 25.23 25.38 39.01
C THR A 658 26.45 25.03 39.84
N SER A 659 27.63 25.05 39.21
CA SER A 659 28.93 24.91 39.85
C SER A 659 29.99 25.74 39.11
N GLN A 660 31.07 26.07 39.81
CA GLN A 660 32.31 26.64 39.24
C GLN A 660 33.42 25.60 39.08
N THR A 661 33.21 24.39 39.63
CA THR A 661 34.19 23.31 39.64
C THR A 661 33.80 22.27 38.59
N ALA A 662 34.53 22.27 37.48
CA ALA A 662 34.39 21.25 36.45
C ALA A 662 35.73 20.93 35.80
N GLU A 663 35.83 19.73 35.23
CA GLU A 663 37.03 19.24 34.54
C GLU A 663 36.64 18.63 33.20
N ILE A 664 37.45 18.92 32.17
CA ILE A 664 37.34 18.35 30.83
C ILE A 664 38.64 17.60 30.54
N LYS A 665 38.54 16.29 30.30
CA LYS A 665 39.67 15.43 29.90
C LYS A 665 39.35 14.76 28.58
N LEU A 666 40.20 14.97 27.59
CA LEU A 666 40.10 14.39 26.26
C LEU A 666 41.35 13.58 25.96
N ASP A 667 41.19 12.39 25.40
CA ASP A 667 42.25 11.52 24.91
C ASP A 667 42.04 11.28 23.42
N ALA A 668 42.97 11.81 22.61
CA ALA A 668 42.93 11.72 21.15
C ALA A 668 43.05 10.28 20.63
N GLY A 669 43.59 9.36 21.44
CA GLY A 669 43.94 8.02 20.99
C GLY A 669 44.79 8.05 19.72
N ASP A 670 44.59 7.04 18.87
CA ASP A 670 45.21 6.97 17.55
C ASP A 670 44.23 6.36 16.52
N TRP A 671 44.66 6.24 15.27
CA TRP A 671 43.87 5.61 14.21
C TRP A 671 43.54 4.13 14.45
N LYS A 672 44.16 3.46 15.43
CA LYS A 672 43.83 2.08 15.80
C LYS A 672 42.75 2.03 16.88
N SER A 673 42.83 2.90 17.89
CA SER A 673 41.88 2.95 18.99
C SER A 673 40.60 3.70 18.63
N LEU A 674 40.69 4.71 17.76
CA LEU A 674 39.58 5.55 17.31
C LEU A 674 39.56 5.70 15.77
N PRO A 675 39.48 4.61 14.99
CA PRO A 675 39.65 4.64 13.53
C PRO A 675 38.69 5.57 12.78
N THR A 676 37.50 5.81 13.32
CA THR A 676 36.48 6.69 12.72
C THR A 676 36.34 8.03 13.43
N LEU A 677 37.05 8.26 14.53
CA LEU A 677 36.89 9.44 15.40
C LEU A 677 38.20 10.20 15.67
N HIS A 678 39.38 9.59 15.50
CA HIS A 678 40.66 10.19 15.86
C HIS A 678 40.85 11.59 15.25
N HIS A 679 40.56 11.74 13.95
CA HIS A 679 40.62 13.04 13.26
C HIS A 679 39.71 14.14 13.85
N ILE A 680 38.69 13.77 14.63
CA ILE A 680 37.82 14.71 15.36
C ILE A 680 38.38 14.92 16.76
N ILE A 681 38.66 13.83 17.49
CA ILE A 681 39.06 13.91 18.89
C ILE A 681 40.43 14.55 19.06
N GLU A 682 41.41 14.27 18.19
CA GLU A 682 42.71 14.95 18.16
C GLU A 682 42.54 16.47 18.13
N ARG A 683 41.67 16.96 17.24
CA ARG A 683 41.37 18.39 17.08
C ARG A 683 40.64 18.99 18.29
N LEU A 684 39.82 18.20 18.98
CA LEU A 684 39.16 18.62 20.22
C LEU A 684 40.14 18.64 21.41
N ALA A 685 41.05 17.66 21.49
CA ALA A 685 42.08 17.56 22.52
C ALA A 685 43.12 18.69 22.43
N ASP A 686 43.38 19.19 21.22
CA ASP A 686 44.23 20.36 20.96
C ASP A 686 43.66 21.69 21.50
N LEU A 687 42.39 21.74 21.92
CA LEU A 687 41.77 22.97 22.43
C LEU A 687 42.29 23.32 23.83
N PRO A 688 43.02 24.44 24.01
CA PRO A 688 43.50 24.83 25.33
C PRO A 688 42.34 25.34 26.18
N VAL A 689 42.01 24.65 27.28
CA VAL A 689 41.04 25.14 28.28
C VAL A 689 41.76 26.15 29.17
N LEU A 690 41.56 27.45 28.91
CA LEU A 690 42.22 28.53 29.65
C LEU A 690 41.61 28.73 31.04
N ALA A 691 40.28 28.61 31.12
CA ALA A 691 39.53 28.66 32.37
C ALA A 691 38.13 28.07 32.18
N VAL A 692 37.67 27.26 33.14
CA VAL A 692 36.24 26.97 33.28
C VAL A 692 35.56 28.21 33.86
N ILE A 693 34.47 28.66 33.26
CA ILE A 693 33.74 29.87 33.69
C ILE A 693 32.35 29.58 34.24
N GLY A 694 31.89 28.34 34.11
CA GLY A 694 30.67 27.88 34.75
C GLY A 694 30.29 26.49 34.28
N ALA A 695 29.58 25.77 35.13
CA ALA A 695 28.98 24.49 34.82
C ALA A 695 27.54 24.45 35.35
N LYS A 696 26.63 23.79 34.63
CA LYS A 696 25.23 23.70 35.02
C LYS A 696 24.60 22.37 34.66
N VAL A 697 23.58 21.99 35.42
CA VAL A 697 22.66 20.89 35.14
C VAL A 697 21.24 21.47 35.13
N VAL A 698 20.54 21.29 34.01
CA VAL A 698 19.16 21.74 33.82
C VAL A 698 18.29 20.53 33.55
N GLU A 699 17.18 20.41 34.28
CA GLU A 699 16.22 19.33 34.13
C GLU A 699 14.85 19.92 33.78
N GLY A 700 14.08 19.23 32.96
CA GLY A 700 12.76 19.69 32.57
C GLY A 700 12.04 18.76 31.62
N LYS A 701 10.94 19.26 31.08
CA LYS A 701 10.13 18.62 30.03
C LYS A 701 9.89 19.56 28.86
N GLY A 702 9.42 19.03 27.74
CA GLY A 702 9.20 19.81 26.52
C GLY A 702 10.47 19.87 25.68
N VAL A 703 10.63 18.88 24.81
CA VAL A 703 11.79 18.79 23.91
C VAL A 703 11.39 19.28 22.52
N PRO A 704 12.00 20.36 21.99
CA PRO A 704 11.73 20.82 20.65
C PRO A 704 12.29 19.83 19.61
N ASP A 705 11.57 19.67 18.51
CA ASP A 705 12.00 18.82 17.39
C ASP A 705 12.94 19.55 16.41
N VAL A 706 13.26 20.82 16.68
CA VAL A 706 14.13 21.71 15.89
C VAL A 706 13.75 21.78 14.40
N SER A 707 12.47 21.62 14.07
CA SER A 707 11.91 21.66 12.71
C SER A 707 12.19 22.97 11.96
N HIS A 708 12.45 24.06 12.67
CA HIS A 708 12.73 25.40 12.12
C HIS A 708 14.14 25.57 11.52
N ALA A 709 14.96 24.52 11.52
CA ALA A 709 16.27 24.52 10.85
C ALA A 709 16.12 24.80 9.34
N ARG A 710 16.83 25.81 8.84
CA ARG A 710 16.75 26.24 7.44
C ARG A 710 18.11 26.62 6.84
N PRO A 711 18.36 26.37 5.55
CA PRO A 711 19.54 26.88 4.87
C PRO A 711 19.63 28.40 5.02
N VAL A 712 20.85 28.93 5.22
CA VAL A 712 21.08 30.37 5.35
C VAL A 712 22.11 30.90 4.38
#